data_AF-A0AAW6APY7-F1
#
_entry.id   AF-A0AAW6APY7-F1
#
_cell.length_a   1.000
_cell.length_b   1.000
_cell.length_c   1.000
_cell.angle_alpha   90.00
_cell.angle_beta   90.00
_cell.angle_gamma   90.00
#
_symmetry.space_group_name_H-M   'P 1'
#
loop_
_entity.id
_entity.type
_entity.pdbx_description
1 polymer ?
#
loop_
_entity_poly.entity_id
_entity_poly.type
_entity_poly.pdbx_seq_one_letter_code
_entity_poly.pdbx_strand_id
1 'polypeptide(L)'
;MARKKQITLILIILSTLLLAGPGVVDIANAEPISSSIPTDFERQSVPSTLSPSDSIDDGPAQESVKWNLRWNSFDGNWFYVDSVNPVSLHSGWLYTNGAWYWLDPSTHAMAIGLHECNGSAYWFDASGAMATGWVLDGGTWYYATGSGALASGWAYVGSAWYWLDPSTHAMATGLHECNGSLYWFNSSGAMATGWVLDGGTWYYATGSGALARGPVSVGGVPYCFDARTGAMLTGYQTDAQGVRRYFGSCGPLNGWGLVDGSWYWFADGIASTGWLYTGGSWYWLDPDVGGAMATGLHSCHGSAYWFNDSGAMATGWVLDGGTWYYATGSGALASGWLSLNGAWYWLDPATHAMATGFQTIGSCEYIFNSSGKMMANCWSNGDGSCMYHSSSSGAIDLKGIMTDSGIQLIDDGGNVRTGWIESQGSRYYCSADGVILTGWQQIAGSWYYFNSDGRMATGWLNDGGNWYWLDSASGIMKTGWLSRGDTWYYLDAARGGVMLSNGWYWIGSTDYKFSSSGAMVGAWVDVPCYSQYPELPTGCESVALTNLLNYYGFGLGKTIIADYYLPKGSNGNFVTAFDGNPRRSSGGLMGCVAPAITIAGNNFLRAAGSDKQAKDVSFSSISSIKNRLTCGQPVEMWNTEWGSWPGGRYAARWYNGHSYGLWGGNHAVVLKGYDDEQGIVYLSDSINGNVTRNAQVFFGTWQQMDSQAVVIE
;
A
#
# COMPACT_ATOMS: atom_id res chain seq x y z
N MET A 1 17.96 29.98 -7.17
CA MET A 1 18.81 29.03 -7.93
C MET A 1 17.90 28.16 -8.79
N ALA A 2 17.94 28.38 -10.10
CA ALA A 2 17.18 27.64 -11.11
C ALA A 2 18.12 26.73 -11.91
N ARG A 3 17.56 25.67 -12.52
CA ARG A 3 18.15 24.56 -13.33
C ARG A 3 18.24 23.25 -12.52
N LYS A 4 17.78 22.10 -13.00
CA LYS A 4 17.43 21.66 -14.36
C LYS A 4 16.48 20.45 -14.25
N LYS A 5 15.40 20.46 -15.05
CA LYS A 5 14.60 19.28 -15.39
C LYS A 5 15.44 18.34 -16.27
N GLN A 6 15.40 17.04 -16.02
CA GLN A 6 15.68 16.02 -17.02
C GLN A 6 14.43 15.15 -17.20
N ILE A 7 14.02 15.09 -18.46
CA ILE A 7 12.88 14.37 -19.02
C ILE A 7 13.41 12.98 -19.37
N THR A 8 12.81 11.93 -18.79
CA THR A 8 12.94 10.56 -19.31
C THR A 8 11.61 10.20 -19.95
N LEU A 9 11.63 10.14 -21.28
CA LEU A 9 10.54 9.75 -22.15
C LEU A 9 10.57 8.22 -22.28
N ILE A 10 9.58 7.51 -21.75
CA ILE A 10 9.26 6.13 -22.13
C ILE A 10 7.87 6.16 -22.73
N LEU A 11 7.80 5.82 -24.03
CA LEU A 11 6.57 5.77 -24.81
C LEU A 11 5.66 4.66 -24.27
N ILE A 12 4.47 5.08 -23.85
CA ILE A 12 3.28 4.25 -23.69
C ILE A 12 2.63 4.13 -25.08
N ILE A 13 2.49 2.91 -25.60
CA ILE A 13 1.54 2.63 -26.68
C ILE A 13 0.22 2.30 -26.00
N LEU A 14 -0.71 3.26 -26.09
CA LEU A 14 -2.13 3.07 -25.82
C LEU A 14 -2.79 2.65 -27.13
N SER A 15 -3.38 1.46 -27.16
CA SER A 15 -4.49 1.15 -28.07
C SER A 15 -5.66 0.77 -27.18
N THR A 16 -6.67 1.65 -27.15
CA THR A 16 -7.95 1.41 -26.49
C THR A 16 -9.09 1.49 -27.51
N LEU A 17 -10.14 0.75 -27.16
CA LEU A 17 -11.49 0.65 -27.73
C LEU A 17 -11.66 -0.27 -28.97
N LEU A 18 -12.31 -1.42 -28.76
CA LEU A 18 -13.78 -1.47 -28.67
C LEU A 18 -14.23 -2.67 -27.82
N LEU A 19 -15.08 -2.39 -26.83
CA LEU A 19 -16.01 -3.32 -26.21
C LEU A 19 -17.19 -3.53 -27.16
N ALA A 20 -17.64 -4.79 -27.31
CA ALA A 20 -19.03 -5.23 -27.40
C ALA A 20 -19.07 -6.60 -28.10
N GLY A 21 -19.55 -7.61 -27.38
CA GLY A 21 -20.03 -8.84 -28.01
C GLY A 21 -21.37 -8.62 -28.71
N PRO A 22 -21.91 -9.65 -29.34
CA PRO A 22 -23.34 -9.91 -29.36
C PRO A 22 -23.59 -11.09 -28.38
N GLY A 23 -24.53 -11.03 -27.43
CA GLY A 23 -25.80 -10.34 -27.52
C GLY A 23 -26.73 -11.14 -28.42
N VAL A 24 -27.20 -12.28 -27.92
CA VAL A 24 -28.41 -12.94 -28.42
C VAL A 24 -29.58 -12.01 -28.09
N VAL A 25 -30.38 -11.62 -29.09
CA VAL A 25 -31.74 -11.11 -28.88
C VAL A 25 -32.70 -11.78 -29.85
N ASP A 26 -33.60 -12.54 -29.23
CA ASP A 26 -34.99 -12.87 -29.50
C ASP A 26 -35.71 -12.47 -30.81
N ILE A 27 -36.29 -13.53 -31.39
CA ILE A 27 -37.73 -13.79 -31.59
C ILE A 27 -38.60 -12.77 -32.35
N ALA A 28 -39.29 -13.35 -33.35
CA ALA A 28 -40.60 -13.03 -33.93
C ALA A 28 -40.71 -11.86 -34.91
N ASN A 29 -40.92 -12.19 -36.19
CA ASN A 29 -42.27 -12.21 -36.78
C ASN A 29 -42.22 -12.46 -38.29
N ALA A 30 -42.86 -13.54 -38.74
CA ALA A 30 -43.86 -13.56 -39.84
C ALA A 30 -44.01 -15.00 -40.38
N GLU A 31 -45.08 -15.67 -39.92
CA GLU A 31 -45.73 -16.82 -40.59
C GLU A 31 -46.35 -16.40 -41.95
N PRO A 32 -47.11 -17.27 -42.65
CA PRO A 32 -46.80 -18.61 -43.15
C PRO A 32 -47.02 -18.66 -44.68
N ILE A 33 -46.37 -19.57 -45.40
CA ILE A 33 -46.89 -19.96 -46.73
C ILE A 33 -46.78 -21.48 -46.87
N SER A 34 -47.96 -22.10 -46.82
CA SER A 34 -48.22 -23.48 -47.20
C SER A 34 -47.97 -23.70 -48.69
N SER A 35 -47.49 -24.89 -49.06
CA SER A 35 -48.01 -25.71 -50.18
C SER A 35 -47.10 -26.93 -50.29
N SER A 36 -47.55 -28.05 -49.75
CA SER A 36 -48.32 -29.08 -50.48
C SER A 36 -47.41 -30.06 -51.22
N ILE A 37 -47.38 -31.25 -50.62
CA ILE A 37 -46.97 -32.52 -51.19
C ILE A 37 -47.63 -32.73 -52.57
N PRO A 38 -46.92 -33.36 -53.51
CA PRO A 38 -47.43 -34.57 -54.15
C PRO A 38 -46.37 -35.68 -54.05
N THR A 39 -46.58 -36.80 -53.36
CA THR A 39 -47.24 -38.02 -53.85
C THR A 39 -47.23 -38.14 -55.37
N ASP A 40 -46.37 -39.00 -55.90
CA ASP A 40 -46.86 -40.07 -56.79
C ASP A 40 -45.93 -41.28 -56.75
N PHE A 41 -46.48 -42.32 -56.11
CA PHE A 41 -46.20 -43.72 -56.35
C PHE A 41 -47.05 -44.10 -57.58
N GLU A 42 -46.44 -44.53 -58.69
CA GLU A 42 -47.14 -45.40 -59.64
C GLU A 42 -46.66 -46.84 -59.46
N ARG A 43 -47.57 -47.63 -58.88
CA ARG A 43 -47.73 -49.05 -59.23
C ARG A 43 -48.24 -49.12 -60.66
N GLN A 44 -47.62 -49.96 -61.49
CA GLN A 44 -48.36 -50.65 -62.54
C GLN A 44 -48.61 -52.09 -62.09
N SER A 45 -49.80 -52.30 -61.51
CA SER A 45 -50.46 -53.60 -61.49
C SER A 45 -51.35 -53.70 -62.72
N VAL A 46 -51.11 -54.74 -63.50
CA VAL A 46 -51.92 -55.21 -64.64
C VAL A 46 -53.35 -55.54 -64.18
N PRO A 47 -54.41 -55.16 -64.91
CA PRO A 47 -55.76 -55.67 -64.68
C PRO A 47 -56.04 -56.93 -65.50
N SER A 48 -56.82 -57.83 -64.90
CA SER A 48 -57.36 -59.07 -65.44
C SER A 48 -58.51 -58.82 -66.43
N THR A 49 -58.64 -59.64 -67.47
CA THR A 49 -59.79 -60.54 -67.73
C THR A 49 -59.84 -61.12 -69.16
N LEU A 50 -60.26 -62.40 -69.22
CA LEU A 50 -60.95 -63.16 -70.29
C LEU A 50 -60.15 -63.89 -71.40
N SER A 51 -60.24 -65.22 -71.33
CA SER A 51 -60.13 -66.27 -72.38
C SER A 51 -61.10 -66.05 -73.55
N PRO A 52 -61.13 -66.84 -74.68
CA PRO A 52 -60.46 -68.11 -75.00
C PRO A 52 -59.90 -68.24 -76.45
N SER A 53 -59.32 -69.43 -76.76
CA SER A 53 -59.22 -70.11 -78.08
C SER A 53 -58.56 -69.39 -79.27
N ASP A 54 -57.39 -69.85 -79.73
CA ASP A 54 -57.29 -70.78 -80.87
C ASP A 54 -55.82 -71.15 -81.22
N SER A 55 -55.74 -72.30 -81.87
CA SER A 55 -54.67 -73.19 -82.33
C SER A 55 -53.50 -72.70 -83.20
N ILE A 56 -52.36 -73.42 -83.05
CA ILE A 56 -51.41 -73.98 -84.06
C ILE A 56 -50.57 -72.97 -84.90
N ASP A 57 -49.22 -73.01 -84.84
CA ASP A 57 -48.33 -73.89 -85.63
C ASP A 57 -46.82 -73.64 -85.40
N ASP A 58 -46.01 -74.60 -85.87
CA ASP A 58 -44.64 -75.05 -85.57
C ASP A 58 -43.39 -74.16 -85.82
N GLY A 59 -42.42 -74.29 -84.88
CA GLY A 59 -40.96 -74.54 -85.09
C GLY A 59 -39.97 -73.38 -85.41
N PRO A 60 -38.63 -73.60 -85.34
CA PRO A 60 -37.87 -74.74 -84.80
C PRO A 60 -36.65 -74.43 -83.85
N ALA A 61 -36.20 -75.49 -83.17
CA ALA A 61 -34.82 -75.86 -82.75
C ALA A 61 -34.02 -75.02 -81.72
N GLN A 62 -33.90 -75.60 -80.51
CA GLN A 62 -32.86 -75.34 -79.52
C GLN A 62 -31.47 -75.75 -80.04
N GLU A 63 -30.48 -74.85 -79.98
CA GLU A 63 -29.07 -75.23 -79.92
C GLU A 63 -28.69 -75.56 -78.48
N SER A 64 -28.11 -76.74 -78.24
CA SER A 64 -27.61 -77.15 -76.93
C SER A 64 -26.24 -76.52 -76.66
N VAL A 65 -26.15 -75.74 -75.57
CA VAL A 65 -24.89 -75.14 -75.09
C VAL A 65 -23.88 -76.26 -74.76
N LYS A 66 -22.72 -76.24 -75.41
CA LYS A 66 -21.60 -77.16 -75.11
C LYS A 66 -20.79 -76.64 -73.92
N TRP A 67 -20.86 -77.37 -72.82
CA TRP A 67 -20.12 -77.06 -71.59
C TRP A 67 -18.75 -77.75 -71.56
N ASN A 68 -17.69 -77.02 -71.23
CA ASN A 68 -16.35 -77.58 -70.97
C ASN A 68 -16.21 -78.00 -69.50
N LEU A 69 -15.26 -78.87 -69.16
CA LEU A 69 -14.98 -79.16 -67.75
C LEU A 69 -14.45 -77.92 -67.02
N ARG A 70 -14.82 -77.75 -65.75
CA ARG A 70 -14.47 -76.61 -64.88
C ARG A 70 -15.23 -75.33 -65.26
N TRP A 71 -14.58 -74.17 -65.15
CA TRP A 71 -15.20 -72.86 -65.35
C TRP A 71 -15.59 -72.61 -66.81
N ASN A 72 -16.82 -72.16 -67.01
CA ASN A 72 -17.38 -71.73 -68.29
C ASN A 72 -18.05 -70.37 -68.11
N SER A 73 -17.87 -69.47 -69.07
CA SER A 73 -18.60 -68.21 -69.11
C SER A 73 -19.67 -68.28 -70.19
N PHE A 74 -20.91 -67.92 -69.84
CA PHE A 74 -22.05 -67.88 -70.75
C PHE A 74 -22.97 -66.73 -70.36
N ASP A 75 -23.34 -65.90 -71.34
CA ASP A 75 -24.26 -64.75 -71.18
C ASP A 75 -23.92 -63.85 -69.98
N GLY A 76 -22.63 -63.51 -69.83
CA GLY A 76 -22.13 -62.65 -68.75
C GLY A 76 -22.00 -63.31 -67.37
N ASN A 77 -22.43 -64.57 -67.21
CA ASN A 77 -22.35 -65.32 -65.96
C ASN A 77 -21.30 -66.43 -66.04
N TRP A 78 -20.79 -66.85 -64.88
CA TRP A 78 -19.84 -67.95 -64.76
C TRP A 78 -20.50 -69.19 -64.16
N PHE A 79 -20.19 -70.36 -64.71
CA PHE A 79 -20.73 -71.65 -64.30
C PHE A 79 -19.59 -72.65 -64.13
N TYR A 80 -19.74 -73.64 -63.25
CA TYR A 80 -18.76 -74.70 -63.05
C TYR A 80 -19.35 -76.07 -63.38
N VAL A 81 -18.58 -76.90 -64.09
CA VAL A 81 -19.00 -78.23 -64.53
C VAL A 81 -18.14 -79.30 -63.85
N ASP A 82 -18.78 -80.20 -63.12
CA ASP A 82 -18.13 -81.35 -62.47
C ASP A 82 -17.78 -82.46 -63.48
N SER A 83 -16.87 -83.37 -63.13
CA SER A 83 -16.21 -84.33 -64.04
C SER A 83 -17.14 -85.27 -64.83
N VAL A 84 -16.56 -85.91 -65.86
CA VAL A 84 -17.28 -86.40 -67.06
C VAL A 84 -18.29 -87.53 -66.82
N ASN A 85 -19.54 -87.17 -67.13
CA ASN A 85 -20.70 -87.99 -67.49
C ASN A 85 -21.45 -88.73 -66.35
N PRO A 86 -22.69 -88.31 -66.02
CA PRO A 86 -23.44 -87.21 -66.64
C PRO A 86 -22.85 -85.83 -66.30
N VAL A 87 -22.83 -84.93 -67.29
CA VAL A 87 -22.36 -83.54 -67.16
C VAL A 87 -23.37 -82.79 -66.29
N SER A 88 -23.00 -82.45 -65.05
CA SER A 88 -23.81 -81.66 -64.13
C SER A 88 -23.15 -80.32 -63.86
N LEU A 89 -23.94 -79.24 -63.92
CA LEU A 89 -23.52 -77.94 -63.39
C LEU A 89 -23.43 -78.05 -61.87
N HIS A 90 -22.32 -77.60 -61.31
CA HIS A 90 -22.11 -77.52 -59.87
C HIS A 90 -23.15 -76.57 -59.27
N SER A 91 -23.59 -76.88 -58.05
CA SER A 91 -24.53 -76.07 -57.29
C SER A 91 -24.09 -76.03 -55.85
N GLY A 92 -24.15 -74.85 -55.25
CA GLY A 92 -23.69 -74.59 -53.89
C GLY A 92 -22.19 -74.27 -53.82
N TRP A 93 -21.58 -74.62 -52.70
CA TRP A 93 -20.20 -74.26 -52.37
C TRP A 93 -19.18 -75.09 -53.16
N LEU A 94 -18.31 -74.39 -53.90
CA LEU A 94 -17.20 -74.96 -54.63
C LEU A 94 -15.86 -74.45 -54.06
N TYR A 95 -15.00 -75.36 -53.62
CA TYR A 95 -13.61 -75.03 -53.27
C TYR A 95 -12.66 -75.42 -54.39
N THR A 96 -12.02 -74.43 -55.01
CA THR A 96 -11.05 -74.68 -56.09
C THR A 96 -10.01 -73.58 -56.13
N ASN A 97 -8.77 -73.92 -56.53
CA ASN A 97 -7.64 -72.99 -56.63
C ASN A 97 -7.39 -72.14 -55.36
N GLY A 98 -7.68 -72.69 -54.17
CA GLY A 98 -7.43 -72.02 -52.88
C GLY A 98 -8.49 -71.03 -52.43
N ALA A 99 -9.63 -70.91 -53.14
CA ALA A 99 -10.73 -70.03 -52.78
C ALA A 99 -12.08 -70.77 -52.81
N TRP A 100 -13.03 -70.28 -52.03
CA TRP A 100 -14.42 -70.72 -52.04
C TRP A 100 -15.24 -69.87 -53.01
N TYR A 101 -16.14 -70.50 -53.75
CA TYR A 101 -17.07 -69.89 -54.69
C TYR A 101 -18.48 -70.42 -54.38
N TRP A 102 -19.50 -69.62 -54.67
CA TRP A 102 -20.89 -70.06 -54.58
C TRP A 102 -21.54 -70.05 -55.94
N LEU A 103 -22.06 -71.21 -56.36
CA LEU A 103 -22.85 -71.38 -57.56
C LEU A 103 -24.31 -71.47 -57.12
N ASP A 104 -25.15 -70.53 -57.52
CA ASP A 104 -26.54 -70.46 -57.09
C ASP A 104 -27.27 -71.78 -57.37
N PRO A 105 -27.91 -72.43 -56.39
CA PRO A 105 -28.51 -73.75 -56.60
C PRO A 105 -29.66 -73.80 -57.60
N SER A 106 -30.26 -72.67 -57.95
CA SER A 106 -31.38 -72.58 -58.90
C SER A 106 -30.94 -72.22 -60.31
N THR A 107 -29.93 -71.36 -60.44
CA THR A 107 -29.45 -70.85 -61.74
C THR A 107 -28.11 -71.44 -62.14
N HIS A 108 -27.36 -72.03 -61.21
CA HIS A 108 -25.97 -72.47 -61.33
C HIS A 108 -24.95 -71.37 -61.61
N ALA A 109 -25.36 -70.10 -61.59
CA ALA A 109 -24.48 -68.96 -61.83
C ALA A 109 -23.63 -68.66 -60.59
N MET A 110 -22.37 -68.29 -60.82
CA MET A 110 -21.44 -67.87 -59.80
C MET A 110 -21.83 -66.52 -59.20
N ALA A 111 -21.96 -66.48 -57.88
CA ALA A 111 -22.21 -65.27 -57.13
C ALA A 111 -21.04 -64.28 -57.21
N ILE A 112 -21.37 -62.99 -57.32
CA ILE A 112 -20.45 -61.85 -57.20
C ILE A 112 -21.12 -60.78 -56.34
N GLY A 113 -20.38 -60.14 -55.44
CA GLY A 113 -20.92 -59.21 -54.45
C GLY A 113 -21.62 -59.93 -53.29
N LEU A 114 -22.56 -59.23 -52.64
CA LEU A 114 -23.33 -59.74 -51.49
C LEU A 114 -24.34 -60.81 -51.93
N HIS A 115 -24.23 -62.01 -51.39
CA HIS A 115 -25.16 -63.10 -51.66
C HIS A 115 -25.50 -63.89 -50.40
N GLU A 116 -26.78 -64.24 -50.27
CA GLU A 116 -27.27 -65.15 -49.24
C GLU A 116 -27.03 -66.60 -49.66
N CYS A 117 -26.28 -67.34 -48.84
CA CYS A 117 -25.88 -68.71 -49.11
C CYS A 117 -26.23 -69.58 -47.89
N ASN A 118 -27.24 -70.44 -48.04
CA ASN A 118 -27.70 -71.34 -46.96
C ASN A 118 -28.03 -70.63 -45.63
N GLY A 119 -28.61 -69.42 -45.70
CA GLY A 119 -29.05 -68.67 -44.51
C GLY A 119 -27.96 -67.86 -43.82
N SER A 120 -26.85 -67.57 -44.52
CA SER A 120 -25.87 -66.56 -44.09
C SER A 120 -25.43 -65.73 -45.29
N ALA A 121 -25.20 -64.44 -45.07
CA ALA A 121 -24.66 -63.55 -46.07
C ALA A 121 -23.16 -63.76 -46.26
N TYR A 122 -22.71 -63.78 -47.51
CA TYR A 122 -21.30 -63.85 -47.90
C TYR A 122 -21.00 -62.77 -48.93
N TRP A 123 -19.75 -62.34 -48.98
CA TRP A 123 -19.27 -61.45 -50.03
C TRP A 123 -18.35 -62.19 -50.97
N PHE A 124 -18.62 -62.10 -52.27
CA PHE A 124 -17.75 -62.62 -53.32
C PHE A 124 -17.14 -61.45 -54.09
N ASP A 125 -15.83 -61.47 -54.31
CA ASP A 125 -15.19 -60.42 -55.10
C ASP A 125 -15.57 -60.52 -56.60
N ALA A 126 -15.03 -59.62 -57.43
CA ALA A 126 -15.32 -59.61 -58.86
C ALA A 126 -14.88 -60.88 -59.60
N SER A 127 -13.99 -61.70 -59.00
CA SER A 127 -13.59 -63.01 -59.52
C SER A 127 -14.50 -64.15 -59.03
N GLY A 128 -15.45 -63.86 -58.13
CA GLY A 128 -16.32 -64.82 -57.48
C GLY A 128 -15.70 -65.50 -56.26
N ALA A 129 -14.50 -65.09 -55.84
CA ALA A 129 -13.85 -65.65 -54.66
C ALA A 129 -14.47 -65.08 -53.39
N MET A 130 -14.80 -65.96 -52.45
CA MET A 130 -15.36 -65.60 -51.16
C MET A 130 -14.34 -64.81 -50.33
N ALA A 131 -14.73 -63.62 -49.90
CA ALA A 131 -13.90 -62.76 -49.06
C ALA A 131 -13.80 -63.28 -47.62
N THR A 132 -12.68 -62.96 -46.96
CA THR A 132 -12.50 -63.07 -45.50
C THR A 132 -11.84 -61.78 -45.01
N GLY A 133 -12.18 -61.31 -43.81
CA GLY A 133 -11.74 -60.04 -43.26
C GLY A 133 -12.62 -58.85 -43.68
N TRP A 134 -12.07 -57.63 -43.61
CA TRP A 134 -12.77 -56.40 -43.95
C TRP A 134 -13.04 -56.27 -45.45
N VAL A 135 -14.28 -55.94 -45.80
CA VAL A 135 -14.75 -55.73 -47.17
C VAL A 135 -15.32 -54.32 -47.28
N LEU A 136 -14.92 -53.57 -48.30
CA LEU A 136 -15.46 -52.24 -48.59
C LEU A 136 -16.24 -52.29 -49.89
N ASP A 137 -17.53 -51.94 -49.82
CA ASP A 137 -18.38 -51.83 -51.00
C ASP A 137 -19.23 -50.57 -50.94
N GLY A 138 -19.30 -49.82 -52.04
CA GLY A 138 -20.10 -48.60 -52.13
C GLY A 138 -19.78 -47.52 -51.08
N GLY A 139 -18.63 -47.59 -50.41
CA GLY A 139 -18.26 -46.72 -49.28
C GLY A 139 -18.63 -47.26 -47.89
N THR A 140 -19.27 -48.43 -47.81
CA THR A 140 -19.69 -49.10 -46.58
C THR A 140 -18.78 -50.27 -46.26
N TRP A 141 -18.35 -50.38 -45.00
CA TRP A 141 -17.52 -51.49 -44.54
C TRP A 141 -18.37 -52.65 -44.02
N TYR A 142 -17.94 -53.87 -44.31
CA TYR A 142 -18.47 -55.14 -43.84
C TYR A 142 -17.33 -56.00 -43.30
N TYR A 143 -17.63 -56.99 -42.47
CA TYR A 143 -16.61 -57.91 -41.97
C TYR A 143 -16.99 -59.36 -42.24
N ALA A 144 -16.29 -60.01 -43.16
CA ALA A 144 -16.37 -61.43 -43.39
C ALA A 144 -15.53 -62.18 -42.35
N THR A 145 -16.15 -63.08 -41.59
CA THR A 145 -15.45 -63.89 -40.58
C THR A 145 -14.49 -64.89 -41.23
N GLY A 146 -13.77 -65.67 -40.42
CA GLY A 146 -12.85 -66.70 -40.94
C GLY A 146 -13.54 -67.79 -41.79
N SER A 147 -14.86 -67.95 -41.68
CA SER A 147 -15.67 -68.83 -42.55
C SER A 147 -16.19 -68.13 -43.81
N GLY A 148 -15.94 -66.82 -43.97
CA GLY A 148 -16.45 -65.96 -45.03
C GLY A 148 -17.85 -65.39 -44.79
N ALA A 149 -18.58 -65.90 -43.79
CA ALA A 149 -19.90 -65.36 -43.44
C ALA A 149 -19.75 -63.93 -42.89
N LEU A 150 -20.58 -63.00 -43.35
CA LEU A 150 -20.59 -61.63 -42.85
C LEU A 150 -21.04 -61.61 -41.39
N ALA A 151 -20.26 -60.94 -40.55
CA ALA A 151 -20.57 -60.74 -39.15
C ALA A 151 -21.83 -59.87 -39.00
N SER A 152 -22.58 -60.14 -37.93
CA SER A 152 -23.73 -59.36 -37.49
C SER A 152 -23.65 -59.14 -35.98
N GLY A 153 -24.02 -57.95 -35.53
CA GLY A 153 -23.85 -57.50 -34.16
C GLY A 153 -22.38 -57.20 -33.80
N TRP A 154 -22.01 -57.52 -32.56
CA TRP A 154 -20.67 -57.22 -32.02
C TRP A 154 -19.59 -58.15 -32.59
N ALA A 155 -18.54 -57.58 -33.16
CA ALA A 155 -17.35 -58.30 -33.62
C ALA A 155 -16.08 -57.74 -32.94
N TYR A 156 -15.26 -58.63 -32.37
CA TYR A 156 -13.96 -58.26 -31.81
C TYR A 156 -12.86 -58.61 -32.81
N VAL A 157 -12.23 -57.58 -33.39
CA VAL A 157 -11.28 -57.72 -34.48
C VAL A 157 -10.02 -56.90 -34.18
N GLY A 158 -8.86 -57.55 -34.20
CA GLY A 158 -7.57 -56.84 -34.11
C GLY A 158 -7.39 -55.95 -32.87
N SER A 159 -8.01 -56.33 -31.74
CA SER A 159 -8.05 -55.61 -30.44
C SER A 159 -9.13 -54.54 -30.24
N ALA A 160 -10.03 -54.35 -31.20
CA ALA A 160 -11.14 -53.40 -31.06
C ALA A 160 -12.49 -54.09 -31.25
N TRP A 161 -13.53 -53.53 -30.65
CA TRP A 161 -14.92 -53.90 -30.88
C TRP A 161 -15.51 -53.08 -32.02
N TYR A 162 -16.29 -53.75 -32.87
CA TYR A 162 -17.04 -53.17 -33.98
C TYR A 162 -18.49 -53.62 -33.89
N TRP A 163 -19.40 -52.80 -34.40
CA TRP A 163 -20.80 -53.18 -34.56
C TRP A 163 -21.14 -53.27 -36.04
N LEU A 164 -21.61 -54.44 -36.46
CA LEU A 164 -22.13 -54.71 -37.78
C LEU A 164 -23.64 -54.79 -37.66
N ASP A 165 -24.37 -53.95 -38.39
CA ASP A 165 -25.82 -53.90 -38.32
C ASP A 165 -26.42 -55.29 -38.58
N PRO A 166 -27.28 -55.84 -37.70
CA PRO A 166 -27.78 -57.20 -37.86
C PRO A 166 -28.62 -57.47 -39.10
N SER A 167 -29.14 -56.43 -39.76
CA SER A 167 -29.99 -56.55 -40.94
C SER A 167 -29.25 -56.31 -42.25
N THR A 168 -28.27 -55.40 -42.24
CA THR A 168 -27.54 -54.97 -43.44
C THR A 168 -26.08 -55.42 -43.43
N HIS A 169 -25.55 -55.89 -42.30
CA HIS A 169 -24.14 -56.20 -42.06
C HIS A 169 -23.17 -55.01 -42.15
N ALA A 170 -23.70 -53.79 -42.33
CA ALA A 170 -22.91 -52.58 -42.43
C ALA A 170 -22.25 -52.22 -41.11
N MET A 171 -20.97 -51.83 -41.15
CA MET A 171 -20.23 -51.37 -39.99
C MET A 171 -20.68 -49.98 -39.54
N ALA A 172 -21.00 -49.83 -38.26
CA ALA A 172 -21.37 -48.55 -37.69
C ALA A 172 -20.16 -47.61 -37.53
N THR A 173 -20.40 -46.32 -37.75
CA THR A 173 -19.51 -45.20 -37.41
C THR A 173 -20.33 -44.10 -36.75
N GLY A 174 -19.73 -43.32 -35.86
CA GLY A 174 -20.41 -42.26 -35.10
C GLY A 174 -21.30 -42.80 -33.97
N LEU A 175 -22.28 -42.00 -33.55
CA LEU A 175 -23.27 -42.39 -32.53
C LEU A 175 -24.21 -43.48 -33.07
N HIS A 176 -24.29 -44.61 -32.39
CA HIS A 176 -25.18 -45.70 -32.77
C HIS A 176 -25.82 -46.34 -31.54
N GLU A 177 -27.09 -46.74 -31.66
CA GLU A 177 -27.75 -47.56 -30.64
C GLU A 177 -27.52 -49.05 -30.93
N CYS A 178 -27.03 -49.79 -29.94
CA CYS A 178 -26.75 -51.22 -30.04
C CYS A 178 -27.40 -51.91 -28.84
N ASN A 179 -28.40 -52.76 -29.09
CA ASN A 179 -29.12 -53.52 -28.05
C ASN A 179 -29.61 -52.65 -26.87
N GLY A 180 -30.16 -51.45 -27.14
CA GLY A 180 -30.76 -50.55 -26.13
C GLY A 180 -29.78 -49.63 -25.39
N SER A 181 -28.49 -49.64 -25.74
CA SER A 181 -27.49 -48.70 -25.23
C SER A 181 -26.84 -47.93 -26.38
N LEU A 182 -26.49 -46.66 -26.14
CA LEU A 182 -25.77 -45.83 -27.10
C LEU A 182 -24.28 -46.10 -27.00
N TYR A 183 -23.62 -46.17 -28.15
CA TYR A 183 -22.18 -46.34 -28.30
C TYR A 183 -21.65 -45.31 -29.30
N TRP A 184 -20.37 -44.99 -29.18
CA TRP A 184 -19.68 -44.17 -30.16
C TRP A 184 -18.65 -45.02 -30.90
N PHE A 185 -18.71 -45.01 -32.23
CA PHE A 185 -17.73 -45.64 -33.09
C PHE A 185 -16.91 -44.56 -33.78
N ASN A 186 -15.59 -44.67 -33.77
CA ASN A 186 -14.74 -43.72 -34.48
C ASN A 186 -14.87 -43.88 -36.01
N SER A 187 -14.15 -43.07 -36.79
CA SER A 187 -14.20 -43.14 -38.25
C SER A 187 -13.68 -44.47 -38.83
N SER A 188 -12.89 -45.25 -38.07
CA SER A 188 -12.49 -46.59 -38.45
C SER A 188 -13.51 -47.66 -38.05
N GLY A 189 -14.63 -47.28 -37.42
CA GLY A 189 -15.65 -48.18 -36.88
C GLY A 189 -15.30 -48.84 -35.55
N ALA A 190 -14.14 -48.53 -34.97
CA ALA A 190 -13.76 -49.06 -33.67
C ALA A 190 -14.53 -48.33 -32.56
N MET A 191 -15.08 -49.11 -31.63
CA MET A 191 -15.84 -48.63 -30.48
C MET A 191 -14.94 -47.79 -29.56
N ALA A 192 -15.38 -46.58 -29.25
CA ALA A 192 -14.69 -45.68 -28.34
C ALA A 192 -14.87 -46.09 -26.87
N THR A 193 -13.88 -45.73 -26.05
CA THR A 193 -13.96 -45.74 -24.58
C THR A 193 -13.34 -44.43 -24.07
N GLY A 194 -13.82 -43.93 -22.93
CA GLY A 194 -13.44 -42.64 -22.37
C GLY A 194 -14.19 -41.44 -22.97
N TRP A 195 -13.58 -40.26 -22.91
CA TRP A 195 -14.19 -39.01 -23.36
C TRP A 195 -14.26 -38.93 -24.88
N VAL A 196 -15.42 -38.50 -25.39
CA VAL A 196 -15.68 -38.26 -26.82
C VAL A 196 -16.21 -36.84 -26.98
N LEU A 197 -15.63 -36.08 -27.92
CA LEU A 197 -16.10 -34.75 -28.30
C LEU A 197 -16.63 -34.79 -29.73
N ASP A 198 -17.90 -34.41 -29.90
CA ASP A 198 -18.54 -34.31 -31.22
C ASP A 198 -19.37 -33.04 -31.32
N GLY A 199 -19.15 -32.25 -32.38
CA GLY A 199 -19.88 -31.01 -32.62
C GLY A 199 -19.83 -30.00 -31.47
N GLY A 200 -18.80 -30.04 -30.60
CA GLY A 200 -18.69 -29.23 -29.39
C GLY A 200 -19.37 -29.81 -28.14
N THR A 201 -20.01 -30.96 -28.25
CA THR A 201 -20.70 -31.66 -27.16
C THR A 201 -19.84 -32.81 -26.65
N TRP A 202 -19.65 -32.87 -25.33
CA TRP A 202 -18.92 -33.96 -24.68
C TRP A 202 -19.84 -35.15 -24.38
N TYR A 203 -19.31 -36.35 -24.56
CA TYR A 203 -19.91 -37.63 -24.17
C TYR A 203 -18.85 -38.45 -23.43
N TYR A 204 -19.28 -39.44 -22.65
CA TYR A 204 -18.37 -40.36 -21.98
C TYR A 204 -18.75 -41.81 -22.25
N ALA A 205 -17.93 -42.51 -23.03
CA ALA A 205 -18.04 -43.95 -23.22
C ALA A 205 -17.41 -44.66 -22.02
N THR A 206 -18.19 -45.44 -21.29
CA THR A 206 -17.72 -46.19 -20.12
C THR A 206 -16.72 -47.29 -20.53
N GLY A 207 -16.17 -48.04 -19.57
CA GLY A 207 -15.26 -49.15 -19.87
C GLY A 207 -15.86 -50.25 -20.76
N SER A 208 -17.20 -50.35 -20.84
CA SER A 208 -17.91 -51.26 -21.76
C SER A 208 -18.18 -50.63 -23.14
N GLY A 209 -17.81 -49.36 -23.34
CA GLY A 209 -18.12 -48.54 -24.53
C GLY A 209 -19.49 -47.88 -24.53
N ALA A 210 -20.41 -48.29 -23.64
CA ALA A 210 -21.73 -47.67 -23.55
C ALA A 210 -21.61 -46.23 -23.04
N LEU A 211 -22.31 -45.30 -23.66
CA LEU A 211 -22.34 -43.90 -23.27
C LEU A 211 -23.03 -43.72 -21.92
N ALA A 212 -22.41 -42.92 -21.06
CA ALA A 212 -22.95 -42.50 -19.78
C ALA A 212 -24.28 -41.74 -19.98
N ARG A 213 -25.28 -42.05 -19.15
CA ARG A 213 -26.61 -41.44 -19.14
C ARG A 213 -26.99 -41.12 -17.70
N GLY A 214 -27.44 -39.90 -17.44
CA GLY A 214 -27.71 -39.41 -16.08
C GLY A 214 -26.44 -39.04 -15.30
N PRO A 215 -26.53 -38.92 -13.96
CA PRO A 215 -25.40 -38.58 -13.11
C PRO A 215 -24.38 -39.72 -12.99
N VAL A 216 -23.12 -39.44 -13.29
CA VAL A 216 -22.01 -40.42 -13.26
C VAL A 216 -20.76 -39.78 -12.67
N SER A 217 -19.99 -40.55 -11.89
CA SER A 217 -18.66 -40.13 -11.44
C SER A 217 -17.58 -40.69 -12.36
N VAL A 218 -16.76 -39.80 -12.91
CA VAL A 218 -15.63 -40.14 -13.79
C VAL A 218 -14.34 -39.71 -13.09
N GLY A 219 -13.50 -40.68 -12.72
CA GLY A 219 -12.23 -40.40 -12.03
C GLY A 219 -12.40 -39.68 -10.68
N GLY A 220 -13.55 -39.83 -10.01
CA GLY A 220 -13.88 -39.14 -8.77
C GLY A 220 -14.58 -37.79 -8.93
N VAL A 221 -14.68 -37.26 -10.16
CA VAL A 221 -15.39 -36.00 -10.44
C VAL A 221 -16.82 -36.33 -10.91
N PRO A 222 -17.86 -35.69 -10.35
CA PRO A 222 -19.23 -35.92 -10.79
C PRO A 222 -19.49 -35.21 -12.14
N TYR A 223 -20.30 -35.82 -13.00
CA TYR A 223 -20.81 -35.27 -14.25
C TYR A 223 -22.26 -35.68 -14.43
N CYS A 224 -23.03 -34.91 -15.18
CA CYS A 224 -24.40 -35.24 -15.55
C CYS A 224 -24.50 -35.33 -17.07
N PHE A 225 -25.08 -36.42 -17.57
CA PHE A 225 -25.33 -36.63 -18.99
C PHE A 225 -26.83 -36.72 -19.24
N ASP A 226 -27.30 -36.20 -20.37
CA ASP A 226 -28.69 -36.26 -20.80
C ASP A 226 -29.13 -37.73 -20.90
N ALA A 227 -30.24 -38.07 -20.25
CA ALA A 227 -30.69 -39.45 -20.12
C ALA A 227 -31.11 -40.09 -21.46
N ARG A 228 -31.39 -39.28 -22.49
CA ARG A 228 -31.84 -39.76 -23.80
C ARG A 228 -30.70 -39.82 -24.81
N THR A 229 -29.84 -38.81 -24.82
CA THR A 229 -28.82 -38.60 -25.86
C THR A 229 -27.40 -38.92 -25.39
N GLY A 230 -27.15 -38.95 -24.08
CA GLY A 230 -25.81 -39.13 -23.51
C GLY A 230 -24.93 -37.87 -23.57
N ALA A 231 -25.46 -36.73 -24.03
CA ALA A 231 -24.74 -35.46 -24.08
C ALA A 231 -24.46 -34.91 -22.68
N MET A 232 -23.25 -34.44 -22.41
CA MET A 232 -22.89 -33.85 -21.13
C MET A 232 -23.66 -32.55 -20.90
N LEU A 233 -24.31 -32.45 -19.74
CA LEU A 233 -25.11 -31.31 -19.32
C LEU A 233 -24.26 -30.28 -18.57
N THR A 234 -24.60 -29.01 -18.75
CA THR A 234 -24.06 -27.87 -17.99
C THR A 234 -25.17 -27.18 -17.20
N GLY A 235 -24.83 -26.16 -16.40
CA GLY A 235 -25.75 -25.44 -15.53
C GLY A 235 -26.12 -26.22 -14.27
N TYR A 236 -27.21 -25.84 -13.60
CA TYR A 236 -27.67 -26.54 -12.39
C TYR A 236 -28.20 -27.92 -12.70
N GLN A 237 -27.51 -28.95 -12.19
CA GLN A 237 -27.93 -30.36 -12.27
C GLN A 237 -27.84 -31.00 -10.88
N THR A 238 -28.50 -32.15 -10.74
CA THR A 238 -28.42 -32.98 -9.52
C THR A 238 -27.48 -34.15 -9.77
N ASP A 239 -26.45 -34.31 -8.95
CA ASP A 239 -25.52 -35.43 -9.07
C ASP A 239 -26.07 -36.76 -8.51
N ALA A 240 -25.25 -37.81 -8.60
CA ALA A 240 -25.58 -39.16 -8.15
C ALA A 240 -25.81 -39.28 -6.63
N GLN A 241 -25.41 -38.28 -5.85
CA GLN A 241 -25.63 -38.20 -4.40
C GLN A 241 -26.85 -37.35 -4.04
N GLY A 242 -27.53 -36.77 -5.03
CA GLY A 242 -28.70 -35.92 -4.82
C GLY A 242 -28.35 -34.46 -4.50
N VAL A 243 -27.09 -34.04 -4.62
CA VAL A 243 -26.69 -32.65 -4.39
C VAL A 243 -26.89 -31.85 -5.67
N ARG A 244 -27.44 -30.64 -5.54
CA ARG A 244 -27.62 -29.72 -6.67
C ARG A 244 -26.33 -28.91 -6.85
N ARG A 245 -25.67 -29.08 -7.99
CA ARG A 245 -24.41 -28.41 -8.35
C ARG A 245 -24.55 -27.67 -9.67
N TYR A 246 -23.79 -26.60 -9.86
CA TYR A 246 -23.62 -25.93 -11.13
C TYR A 246 -22.44 -26.55 -11.90
N PHE A 247 -22.73 -27.12 -13.06
CA PHE A 247 -21.75 -27.78 -13.92
C PHE A 247 -21.31 -26.84 -15.05
N GLY A 248 -20.01 -26.61 -15.17
CA GLY A 248 -19.40 -25.98 -16.33
C GLY A 248 -19.04 -26.99 -17.43
N SER A 249 -18.21 -26.57 -18.38
CA SER A 249 -17.78 -27.40 -19.52
C SER A 249 -16.85 -28.58 -19.16
N CYS A 250 -16.49 -28.73 -17.90
CA CYS A 250 -15.55 -29.76 -17.42
C CYS A 250 -15.95 -30.34 -16.05
N GLY A 251 -17.24 -30.34 -15.72
CA GLY A 251 -17.75 -30.82 -14.43
C GLY A 251 -18.19 -29.67 -13.51
N PRO A 252 -18.24 -29.87 -12.17
CA PRO A 252 -18.67 -28.84 -11.23
C PRO A 252 -17.76 -27.61 -11.31
N LEU A 253 -18.38 -26.43 -11.41
CA LEU A 253 -17.64 -25.19 -11.52
C LEU A 253 -16.87 -24.88 -10.22
N ASN A 254 -15.62 -24.45 -10.34
CA ASN A 254 -14.81 -23.98 -9.23
C ASN A 254 -14.30 -22.58 -9.58
N GLY A 255 -14.70 -21.59 -8.80
CA GLY A 255 -14.44 -20.17 -9.04
C GLY A 255 -15.65 -19.39 -9.55
N TRP A 256 -15.41 -18.27 -10.22
CA TRP A 256 -16.45 -17.36 -10.69
C TRP A 256 -17.32 -17.97 -11.79
N GLY A 257 -18.64 -17.82 -11.67
CA GLY A 257 -19.63 -18.19 -12.69
C GLY A 257 -20.72 -17.14 -12.79
N LEU A 258 -21.09 -16.78 -14.02
CA LEU A 258 -22.21 -15.89 -14.31
C LEU A 258 -23.47 -16.72 -14.53
N VAL A 259 -24.48 -16.51 -13.69
CA VAL A 259 -25.76 -17.21 -13.76
C VAL A 259 -26.88 -16.19 -13.75
N ASP A 260 -27.71 -16.20 -14.79
CA ASP A 260 -28.87 -15.31 -14.95
C ASP A 260 -28.53 -13.82 -14.72
N GLY A 261 -27.36 -13.39 -15.20
CA GLY A 261 -26.88 -12.01 -15.11
C GLY A 261 -26.18 -11.64 -13.79
N SER A 262 -26.10 -12.55 -12.83
CA SER A 262 -25.43 -12.33 -11.54
C SER A 262 -24.18 -13.21 -11.39
N TRP A 263 -23.12 -12.66 -10.80
CA TRP A 263 -21.89 -13.41 -10.53
C TRP A 263 -22.00 -14.19 -9.23
N TYR A 264 -21.49 -15.41 -9.23
CA TYR A 264 -21.40 -16.29 -8.08
C TYR A 264 -20.00 -16.87 -7.99
N TRP A 265 -19.55 -17.22 -6.79
CA TRP A 265 -18.35 -18.01 -6.58
C TRP A 265 -18.73 -19.44 -6.22
N PHE A 266 -18.33 -20.40 -7.04
CA PHE A 266 -18.62 -21.80 -6.82
C PHE A 266 -17.43 -22.53 -6.21
N ALA A 267 -17.71 -23.39 -5.23
CA ALA A 267 -16.80 -24.42 -4.74
C ALA A 267 -17.47 -25.78 -4.95
N ASP A 268 -16.86 -26.65 -5.76
CA ASP A 268 -17.46 -27.93 -6.18
C ASP A 268 -18.88 -27.77 -6.77
N GLY A 269 -19.09 -26.72 -7.57
CA GLY A 269 -20.39 -26.38 -8.17
C GLY A 269 -21.44 -25.87 -7.17
N ILE A 270 -21.09 -25.66 -5.89
CA ILE A 270 -21.97 -25.09 -4.88
C ILE A 270 -21.65 -23.61 -4.71
N ALA A 271 -22.67 -22.75 -4.86
CA ALA A 271 -22.50 -21.31 -4.67
C ALA A 271 -22.12 -21.02 -3.21
N SER A 272 -21.00 -20.31 -3.03
CA SER A 272 -20.57 -19.84 -1.72
C SER A 272 -21.38 -18.62 -1.29
N THR A 273 -21.47 -18.39 0.02
CA THR A 273 -22.14 -17.22 0.61
C THR A 273 -21.23 -16.56 1.64
N GLY A 274 -21.48 -15.29 1.93
CA GLY A 274 -20.71 -14.46 2.85
C GLY A 274 -19.46 -13.84 2.23
N TRP A 275 -18.47 -13.55 3.08
CA TRP A 275 -17.23 -12.90 2.67
C TRP A 275 -16.30 -13.85 1.92
N LEU A 276 -15.83 -13.40 0.74
CA LEU A 276 -14.83 -14.09 -0.06
C LEU A 276 -13.61 -13.18 -0.24
N TYR A 277 -12.42 -13.68 0.08
CA TYR A 277 -11.16 -13.01 -0.27
C TYR A 277 -10.45 -13.77 -1.38
N THR A 278 -10.31 -13.14 -2.54
CA THR A 278 -9.64 -13.72 -3.71
C THR A 278 -9.06 -12.63 -4.59
N GLY A 279 -7.97 -12.92 -5.32
CA GLY A 279 -7.36 -11.95 -6.23
C GLY A 279 -6.90 -10.64 -5.57
N GLY A 280 -6.67 -10.63 -4.25
CA GLY A 280 -6.30 -9.43 -3.49
C GLY A 280 -7.46 -8.50 -3.14
N SER A 281 -8.71 -8.93 -3.29
CA SER A 281 -9.90 -8.13 -2.97
C SER A 281 -10.92 -8.92 -2.17
N TRP A 282 -11.73 -8.21 -1.38
CA TRP A 282 -12.88 -8.76 -0.67
C TRP A 282 -14.14 -8.62 -1.51
N TYR A 283 -14.99 -9.63 -1.48
CA TYR A 283 -16.29 -9.68 -2.15
C TYR A 283 -17.33 -10.14 -1.14
N TRP A 284 -18.57 -9.70 -1.31
CA TRP A 284 -19.71 -10.19 -0.54
C TRP A 284 -20.63 -11.00 -1.46
N LEU A 285 -20.80 -12.27 -1.12
CA LEU A 285 -21.71 -13.20 -1.80
C LEU A 285 -22.98 -13.28 -0.96
N ASP A 286 -23.99 -12.51 -1.32
CA ASP A 286 -25.12 -12.25 -0.45
C ASP A 286 -25.91 -13.53 -0.11
N PRO A 287 -25.88 -13.99 1.16
CA PRO A 287 -26.61 -15.19 1.58
C PRO A 287 -28.12 -15.08 1.34
N ASP A 288 -28.70 -13.88 1.40
CA ASP A 288 -30.15 -13.66 1.32
C ASP A 288 -30.70 -13.90 -0.09
N VAL A 289 -29.84 -13.79 -1.10
CA VAL A 289 -30.15 -14.07 -2.52
C VAL A 289 -29.37 -15.28 -3.06
N GLY A 290 -28.93 -16.17 -2.17
CA GLY A 290 -28.31 -17.45 -2.56
C GLY A 290 -26.87 -17.37 -3.06
N GLY A 291 -26.13 -16.32 -2.68
CA GLY A 291 -24.70 -16.14 -2.97
C GLY A 291 -24.39 -15.25 -4.17
N ALA A 292 -25.38 -14.47 -4.65
CA ALA A 292 -25.12 -13.50 -5.71
C ALA A 292 -24.14 -12.43 -5.20
N MET A 293 -23.14 -12.11 -6.01
CA MET A 293 -22.12 -11.14 -5.67
C MET A 293 -22.73 -9.73 -5.62
N ALA A 294 -22.57 -9.06 -4.47
CA ALA A 294 -23.05 -7.70 -4.28
C ALA A 294 -22.23 -6.69 -5.09
N THR A 295 -22.92 -5.65 -5.55
CA THR A 295 -22.37 -4.41 -6.14
C THR A 295 -23.08 -3.21 -5.51
N GLY A 296 -22.45 -2.05 -5.51
CA GLY A 296 -22.97 -0.83 -4.88
C GLY A 296 -23.00 -0.89 -3.34
N LEU A 297 -23.89 -0.10 -2.75
CA LEU A 297 -24.12 -0.07 -1.30
C LEU A 297 -24.83 -1.36 -0.84
N HIS A 298 -24.23 -2.07 0.12
CA HIS A 298 -24.82 -3.26 0.71
C HIS A 298 -24.65 -3.28 2.22
N SER A 299 -25.65 -3.80 2.94
CA SER A 299 -25.52 -4.10 4.36
C SER A 299 -24.99 -5.52 4.55
N CYS A 300 -23.93 -5.69 5.34
CA CYS A 300 -23.34 -6.98 5.65
C CYS A 300 -23.26 -7.09 7.17
N HIS A 301 -24.09 -7.94 7.78
CA HIS A 301 -24.17 -8.14 9.23
C HIS A 301 -24.34 -6.83 10.04
N GLY A 302 -25.16 -5.90 9.54
CA GLY A 302 -25.48 -4.64 10.23
C GLY A 302 -24.48 -3.50 10.02
N SER A 303 -23.44 -3.70 9.21
CA SER A 303 -22.55 -2.62 8.75
C SER A 303 -22.73 -2.40 7.24
N ALA A 304 -22.69 -1.13 6.81
CA ALA A 304 -22.77 -0.79 5.40
C ALA A 304 -21.38 -0.85 4.74
N TYR A 305 -21.33 -1.39 3.52
CA TYR A 305 -20.13 -1.52 2.70
C TYR A 305 -20.44 -1.05 1.28
N TRP A 306 -19.41 -0.63 0.56
CA TRP A 306 -19.52 -0.32 -0.86
C TRP A 306 -18.72 -1.32 -1.68
N PHE A 307 -19.34 -1.89 -2.71
CA PHE A 307 -18.70 -2.76 -3.69
C PHE A 307 -18.73 -2.09 -5.06
N ASN A 308 -17.62 -2.09 -5.78
CA ASN A 308 -17.58 -1.53 -7.14
C ASN A 308 -18.30 -2.45 -8.15
N ASP A 309 -18.32 -2.06 -9.43
CA ASP A 309 -18.98 -2.84 -10.49
C ASP A 309 -18.40 -4.25 -10.69
N SER A 310 -17.15 -4.49 -10.26
CA SER A 310 -16.55 -5.84 -10.25
C SER A 310 -16.86 -6.61 -8.96
N GLY A 311 -17.63 -6.05 -8.04
CA GLY A 311 -17.95 -6.60 -6.72
C GLY A 311 -16.81 -6.51 -5.70
N ALA A 312 -15.72 -5.82 -6.02
CA ALA A 312 -14.62 -5.65 -5.09
C ALA A 312 -14.98 -4.57 -4.05
N MET A 313 -14.81 -4.90 -2.78
CA MET A 313 -15.06 -4.02 -1.64
C MET A 313 -14.13 -2.80 -1.69
N ALA A 314 -14.72 -1.61 -1.61
CA ALA A 314 -13.99 -0.36 -1.60
C ALA A 314 -13.33 -0.09 -0.24
N THR A 315 -12.24 0.70 -0.28
CA THR A 315 -11.63 1.35 0.88
C THR A 315 -11.29 2.78 0.51
N GLY A 316 -11.32 3.70 1.49
CA GLY A 316 -11.15 5.13 1.26
C GLY A 316 -12.40 5.83 0.73
N TRP A 317 -12.21 6.94 0.01
CA TRP A 317 -13.30 7.75 -0.52
C TRP A 317 -14.02 7.07 -1.69
N VAL A 318 -15.34 7.07 -1.64
CA VAL A 318 -16.23 6.51 -2.66
C VAL A 318 -17.19 7.60 -3.11
N LEU A 319 -17.33 7.79 -4.43
CA LEU A 319 -18.30 8.71 -5.02
C LEU A 319 -19.41 7.91 -5.71
N ASP A 320 -20.64 8.13 -5.30
CA ASP A 320 -21.82 7.54 -5.92
C ASP A 320 -22.94 8.58 -6.09
N GLY A 321 -23.53 8.65 -7.27
CA GLY A 321 -24.62 9.59 -7.56
C GLY A 321 -24.33 11.06 -7.25
N GLY A 322 -23.05 11.47 -7.21
CA GLY A 322 -22.63 12.81 -6.79
C GLY A 322 -22.42 13.00 -5.28
N THR A 323 -22.67 11.96 -4.49
CA THR A 323 -22.51 11.94 -3.03
C THR A 323 -21.24 11.19 -2.64
N TRP A 324 -20.46 11.77 -1.72
CA TRP A 324 -19.24 11.12 -1.22
C TRP A 324 -19.52 10.31 0.04
N TYR A 325 -18.85 9.18 0.16
CA TYR A 325 -18.84 8.28 1.31
C TYR A 325 -17.39 7.93 1.65
N TYR A 326 -17.15 7.43 2.85
CA TYR A 326 -15.81 6.97 3.24
C TYR A 326 -15.86 5.54 3.78
N ALA A 327 -15.27 4.60 3.03
CA ALA A 327 -15.01 3.24 3.49
C ALA A 327 -13.73 3.22 4.33
N THR A 328 -13.84 2.77 5.58
CA THR A 328 -12.67 2.66 6.47
C THR A 328 -11.70 1.57 6.00
N GLY A 329 -10.59 1.35 6.72
CA GLY A 329 -9.64 0.28 6.38
C GLY A 329 -10.24 -1.13 6.41
N SER A 330 -11.36 -1.33 7.10
CA SER A 330 -12.11 -2.60 7.08
C SER A 330 -13.15 -2.67 5.95
N GLY A 331 -13.31 -1.60 5.17
CA GLY A 331 -14.35 -1.44 4.15
C GLY A 331 -15.70 -0.95 4.67
N ALA A 332 -15.94 -1.01 5.98
CA ALA A 332 -17.18 -0.50 6.55
C ALA A 332 -17.27 1.02 6.35
N LEU A 333 -18.42 1.52 5.92
CA LEU A 333 -18.65 2.94 5.74
C LEU A 333 -18.64 3.67 7.08
N ALA A 334 -17.87 4.74 7.16
CA ALA A 334 -17.79 5.59 8.32
C ALA A 334 -19.14 6.29 8.60
N SER A 335 -19.36 6.61 9.87
CA SER A 335 -20.50 7.38 10.34
C SER A 335 -20.06 8.33 11.46
N GLY A 336 -20.67 9.51 11.52
CA GLY A 336 -20.32 10.57 12.44
C GLY A 336 -19.01 11.29 12.08
N TRP A 337 -18.29 11.75 13.12
CA TRP A 337 -17.05 12.50 12.98
C TRP A 337 -15.89 11.60 12.53
N LEU A 338 -15.21 12.03 11.46
CA LEU A 338 -14.06 11.33 10.90
C LEU A 338 -12.87 12.29 10.79
N SER A 339 -11.72 11.90 11.36
CA SER A 339 -10.46 12.65 11.24
C SER A 339 -9.51 11.96 10.27
N LEU A 340 -9.11 12.65 9.20
CA LEU A 340 -8.14 12.16 8.21
C LEU A 340 -7.10 13.22 7.92
N ASN A 341 -5.81 12.88 8.13
CA ASN A 341 -4.67 13.74 7.81
C ASN A 341 -4.81 15.18 8.37
N GLY A 342 -5.33 15.31 9.59
CA GLY A 342 -5.53 16.60 10.27
C GLY A 342 -6.78 17.39 9.85
N ALA A 343 -7.59 16.86 8.92
CA ALA A 343 -8.88 17.44 8.57
C ALA A 343 -10.03 16.60 9.17
N TRP A 344 -11.10 17.28 9.58
CA TRP A 344 -12.31 16.63 10.06
C TRP A 344 -13.39 16.63 8.99
N TYR A 345 -14.19 15.57 8.97
CA TYR A 345 -15.33 15.35 8.09
C TYR A 345 -16.50 14.86 8.95
N TRP A 346 -17.71 15.07 8.47
CA TRP A 346 -18.91 14.50 9.05
C TRP A 346 -19.59 13.60 8.02
N LEU A 347 -19.85 12.35 8.41
CA LEU A 347 -20.59 11.37 7.63
C LEU A 347 -21.93 11.19 8.34
N ASP A 348 -23.02 11.49 7.65
CA ASP A 348 -24.35 11.39 8.23
C ASP A 348 -24.59 9.96 8.79
N PRO A 349 -24.95 9.79 10.06
CA PRO A 349 -25.07 8.44 10.64
C PRO A 349 -26.17 7.56 10.04
N ALA A 350 -27.18 8.13 9.38
CA ALA A 350 -28.27 7.37 8.79
C ALA A 350 -27.98 6.96 7.34
N THR A 351 -27.32 7.84 6.59
CA THR A 351 -27.09 7.67 5.15
C THR A 351 -25.63 7.40 4.79
N HIS A 352 -24.70 7.62 5.71
CA HIS A 352 -23.24 7.63 5.52
C HIS A 352 -22.72 8.72 4.57
N ALA A 353 -23.59 9.61 4.09
CA ALA A 353 -23.23 10.67 3.16
C ALA A 353 -22.32 11.69 3.84
N MET A 354 -21.24 12.07 3.16
CA MET A 354 -20.33 13.12 3.60
C MET A 354 -21.01 14.48 3.47
N ALA A 355 -21.02 15.22 4.57
CA ALA A 355 -21.59 16.55 4.59
C ALA A 355 -20.69 17.60 3.92
N THR A 356 -21.33 18.58 3.29
CA THR A 356 -20.72 19.79 2.74
C THR A 356 -21.57 21.00 3.12
N GLY A 357 -21.01 22.21 3.05
CA GLY A 357 -21.72 23.44 3.37
C GLY A 357 -22.03 23.59 4.86
N PHE A 358 -23.05 24.40 5.16
CA PHE A 358 -23.53 24.65 6.51
C PHE A 358 -24.32 23.45 7.06
N GLN A 359 -24.02 23.01 8.28
CA GLN A 359 -24.62 21.84 8.90
C GLN A 359 -24.86 22.07 10.39
N THR A 360 -26.02 21.65 10.88
CA THR A 360 -26.32 21.60 12.32
C THR A 360 -26.10 20.18 12.83
N ILE A 361 -25.13 20.01 13.74
CA ILE A 361 -24.76 18.71 14.31
C ILE A 361 -24.87 18.80 15.82
N GLY A 362 -25.88 18.12 16.38
CA GLY A 362 -26.25 18.27 17.79
C GLY A 362 -26.75 19.69 18.08
N SER A 363 -26.15 20.37 19.05
CA SER A 363 -26.49 21.77 19.40
C SER A 363 -25.58 22.81 18.73
N CYS A 364 -24.65 22.37 17.88
CA CYS A 364 -23.63 23.23 17.28
C CYS A 364 -23.80 23.29 15.76
N GLU A 365 -23.33 24.39 15.18
CA GLU A 365 -23.34 24.60 13.74
C GLU A 365 -21.90 24.56 13.21
N TYR A 366 -21.72 24.02 12.02
CA TYR A 366 -20.43 23.78 11.38
C TYR A 366 -20.50 24.12 9.90
N ILE A 367 -19.38 24.50 9.31
CA ILE A 367 -19.24 24.68 7.87
C ILE A 367 -18.22 23.67 7.35
N PHE A 368 -18.59 22.95 6.32
CA PHE A 368 -17.72 22.05 5.58
C PHE A 368 -17.49 22.63 4.18
N ASN A 369 -16.26 22.63 3.69
CA ASN A 369 -16.00 23.10 2.33
C ASN A 369 -16.52 22.11 1.27
N SER A 370 -16.35 22.42 -0.01
CA SER A 370 -16.82 21.55 -1.13
C SER A 370 -16.15 20.17 -1.18
N SER A 371 -15.00 19.98 -0.52
CA SER A 371 -14.35 18.68 -0.34
C SER A 371 -14.76 17.97 0.96
N GLY A 372 -15.73 18.51 1.70
CA GLY A 372 -16.23 17.97 2.97
C GLY A 372 -15.33 18.23 4.18
N LYS A 373 -14.27 19.02 4.05
CA LYS A 373 -13.40 19.35 5.19
C LYS A 373 -14.07 20.40 6.04
N MET A 374 -14.18 20.12 7.34
CA MET A 374 -14.64 21.05 8.36
C MET A 374 -13.75 22.29 8.39
N MET A 375 -14.39 23.45 8.32
CA MET A 375 -13.76 24.74 8.52
C MET A 375 -13.52 24.94 10.02
N ALA A 376 -12.33 25.43 10.36
CA ALA A 376 -11.92 25.75 11.72
C ALA A 376 -10.89 26.87 11.63
N ASN A 377 -10.82 27.71 12.67
CA ASN A 377 -9.84 28.79 12.75
C ASN A 377 -9.92 29.76 11.55
N CYS A 378 -11.12 30.02 11.04
CA CYS A 378 -11.30 30.82 9.84
C CYS A 378 -12.70 31.41 9.71
N TRP A 379 -12.79 32.47 8.91
CA TRP A 379 -14.05 33.02 8.41
C TRP A 379 -14.44 32.33 7.11
N SER A 380 -15.72 31.98 6.97
CA SER A 380 -16.30 31.39 5.77
C SER A 380 -17.65 32.03 5.45
N ASN A 381 -17.95 32.18 4.16
CA ASN A 381 -19.29 32.56 3.70
C ASN A 381 -20.12 31.28 3.61
N GLY A 382 -20.90 30.98 4.65
CA GLY A 382 -21.59 29.70 4.82
C GLY A 382 -22.90 29.58 4.04
N ASP A 383 -23.67 30.67 3.98
CA ASP A 383 -25.03 30.72 3.41
C ASP A 383 -25.18 31.75 2.28
N GLY A 384 -24.08 32.40 1.87
CA GLY A 384 -24.07 33.47 0.88
C GLY A 384 -24.48 34.85 1.43
N SER A 385 -24.94 34.92 2.68
CA SER A 385 -25.51 36.14 3.29
C SER A 385 -24.62 36.71 4.39
N CYS A 386 -24.07 35.85 5.25
CA CYS A 386 -23.22 36.25 6.38
C CYS A 386 -21.86 35.55 6.34
N MET A 387 -20.88 36.21 6.96
CA MET A 387 -19.60 35.60 7.29
C MET A 387 -19.73 34.92 8.65
N TYR A 388 -19.24 33.70 8.75
CA TYR A 388 -19.23 32.91 9.98
C TYR A 388 -17.79 32.55 10.33
N HIS A 389 -17.41 32.78 11.57
CA HIS A 389 -16.14 32.30 12.08
C HIS A 389 -16.35 30.92 12.70
N SER A 390 -15.49 29.97 12.32
CA SER A 390 -15.40 28.68 12.98
C SER A 390 -14.24 28.70 13.97
N SER A 391 -14.51 28.33 15.22
CA SER A 391 -13.51 28.22 16.28
C SER A 391 -12.53 27.06 16.04
N SER A 392 -11.64 26.80 17.00
CA SER A 392 -10.69 25.66 16.92
C SER A 392 -11.36 24.29 16.95
N SER A 393 -12.57 24.19 17.48
CA SER A 393 -13.39 22.97 17.40
C SER A 393 -14.17 22.85 16.09
N GLY A 394 -14.10 23.86 15.22
CA GLY A 394 -14.89 23.99 13.99
C GLY A 394 -16.31 24.50 14.20
N ALA A 395 -16.81 24.48 15.44
CA ALA A 395 -18.11 25.05 15.77
C ALA A 395 -18.10 26.55 15.48
N ILE A 396 -19.16 27.02 14.83
CA ILE A 396 -19.38 28.43 14.56
C ILE A 396 -19.51 29.18 15.89
N ASP A 397 -18.72 30.23 16.06
CA ASP A 397 -18.64 30.98 17.31
C ASP A 397 -18.82 32.49 17.15
N LEU A 398 -18.74 33.02 15.93
CA LEU A 398 -19.00 34.42 15.61
C LEU A 398 -19.69 34.56 14.24
N LYS A 399 -20.47 35.64 14.11
CA LYS A 399 -21.19 36.01 12.88
C LYS A 399 -20.89 37.47 12.52
N GLY A 400 -20.70 37.74 11.24
CA GLY A 400 -20.38 39.06 10.73
C GLY A 400 -20.93 39.33 9.33
N ILE A 401 -20.86 40.59 8.92
CA ILE A 401 -21.24 41.07 7.58
C ILE A 401 -19.97 41.51 6.88
N MET A 402 -19.77 41.05 5.64
CA MET A 402 -18.65 41.51 4.83
C MET A 402 -18.92 42.93 4.33
N THR A 403 -18.00 43.85 4.56
CA THR A 403 -18.04 45.26 4.11
C THR A 403 -16.77 45.59 3.33
N ASP A 404 -16.74 46.76 2.67
CA ASP A 404 -15.53 47.26 1.98
C ASP A 404 -14.32 47.43 2.92
N SER A 405 -14.57 47.61 4.22
CA SER A 405 -13.54 47.77 5.25
C SER A 405 -13.15 46.47 5.94
N GLY A 406 -13.84 45.36 5.66
CA GLY A 406 -13.62 44.05 6.30
C GLY A 406 -14.90 43.49 6.93
N ILE A 407 -14.73 42.48 7.80
CA ILE A 407 -15.85 41.78 8.43
C ILE A 407 -16.32 42.59 9.65
N GLN A 408 -17.54 43.13 9.58
CA GLN A 408 -18.20 43.81 10.69
C GLN A 408 -18.91 42.78 11.56
N LEU A 409 -18.52 42.68 12.83
CA LEU A 409 -19.07 41.69 13.76
C LEU A 409 -20.46 42.11 14.25
N ILE A 410 -21.40 41.17 14.28
CA ILE A 410 -22.77 41.37 14.76
C ILE A 410 -23.16 40.33 15.82
N ASP A 411 -24.16 40.65 16.64
CA ASP A 411 -24.84 39.69 17.51
C ASP A 411 -26.01 38.98 16.79
N ASP A 412 -26.71 38.09 17.49
CA ASP A 412 -27.85 37.33 16.93
C ASP A 412 -29.05 38.24 16.57
N GLY A 413 -29.12 39.43 17.16
CA GLY A 413 -30.11 40.47 16.83
C GLY A 413 -29.68 41.36 15.66
N GLY A 414 -28.48 41.17 15.12
CA GLY A 414 -27.92 41.98 14.04
C GLY A 414 -27.27 43.28 14.50
N ASN A 415 -27.08 43.51 15.80
CA ASN A 415 -26.43 44.73 16.30
C ASN A 415 -24.90 44.61 16.20
N VAL A 416 -24.25 45.70 15.82
CA VAL A 416 -22.79 45.77 15.67
C VAL A 416 -22.08 45.65 17.02
N ARG A 417 -21.00 44.85 17.07
CA ARG A 417 -20.15 44.65 18.25
C ARG A 417 -18.81 45.35 18.08
N THR A 418 -18.33 46.05 19.11
CA THR A 418 -17.08 46.84 19.09
C THR A 418 -16.17 46.50 20.29
N GLY A 419 -14.88 46.82 20.20
CA GLY A 419 -13.92 46.63 21.29
C GLY A 419 -13.50 45.16 21.50
N TRP A 420 -13.17 44.80 22.75
CA TRP A 420 -12.73 43.43 23.09
C TRP A 420 -13.89 42.44 23.05
N ILE A 421 -13.70 41.34 22.32
CA ILE A 421 -14.68 40.26 22.17
C ILE A 421 -14.03 38.95 22.60
N GLU A 422 -14.76 38.17 23.41
CA GLU A 422 -14.37 36.82 23.81
C GLU A 422 -15.35 35.80 23.25
N SER A 423 -14.83 34.76 22.60
CA SER A 423 -15.61 33.63 22.12
C SER A 423 -14.77 32.36 22.10
N GLN A 424 -15.32 31.25 22.62
CA GLN A 424 -14.68 29.94 22.67
C GLN A 424 -13.22 29.97 23.18
N GLY A 425 -12.96 30.76 24.23
CA GLY A 425 -11.63 30.92 24.83
C GLY A 425 -10.62 31.74 24.00
N SER A 426 -11.04 32.31 22.87
CA SER A 426 -10.24 33.22 22.04
C SER A 426 -10.69 34.67 22.24
N ARG A 427 -9.73 35.60 22.12
CA ARG A 427 -9.96 37.04 22.20
C ARG A 427 -9.81 37.66 20.82
N TYR A 428 -10.67 38.62 20.51
CA TYR A 428 -10.68 39.40 19.27
C TYR A 428 -10.81 40.87 19.64
N TYR A 429 -10.48 41.76 18.70
CA TYR A 429 -10.71 43.19 18.87
C TYR A 429 -11.39 43.76 17.64
N CYS A 430 -12.52 44.45 17.85
CA CYS A 430 -13.27 45.12 16.81
C CYS A 430 -13.05 46.64 16.91
N SER A 431 -12.94 47.31 15.76
CA SER A 431 -12.84 48.77 15.66
C SER A 431 -14.09 49.46 16.21
N ALA A 432 -14.07 50.80 16.23
CA ALA A 432 -15.26 51.60 16.58
C ALA A 432 -16.44 51.37 15.64
N ASP A 433 -16.18 50.98 14.39
CA ASP A 433 -17.20 50.62 13.39
C ASP A 433 -17.54 49.12 13.41
N GLY A 434 -16.97 48.36 14.35
CA GLY A 434 -17.23 46.94 14.56
C GLY A 434 -16.50 46.00 13.61
N VAL A 435 -15.54 46.51 12.83
CA VAL A 435 -14.70 45.68 11.95
C VAL A 435 -13.68 44.91 12.77
N ILE A 436 -13.59 43.60 12.58
CA ILE A 436 -12.60 42.76 13.28
C ILE A 436 -11.17 43.10 12.81
N LEU A 437 -10.28 43.38 13.76
CA LEU A 437 -8.90 43.75 13.46
C LEU A 437 -8.01 42.51 13.30
N THR A 438 -7.03 42.64 12.42
CA THR A 438 -5.98 41.64 12.16
C THR A 438 -4.60 42.31 12.17
N GLY A 439 -3.53 41.53 12.23
CA GLY A 439 -2.15 41.99 12.29
C GLY A 439 -1.77 42.66 13.61
N TRP A 440 -0.68 43.43 13.58
CA TRP A 440 -0.19 44.22 14.72
C TRP A 440 -1.11 45.40 15.03
N GLN A 441 -1.55 45.49 16.28
CA GLN A 441 -2.43 46.57 16.76
C GLN A 441 -1.94 47.12 18.09
N GLN A 442 -1.91 48.44 18.22
CA GLN A 442 -1.61 49.10 19.48
C GLN A 442 -2.92 49.50 20.18
N ILE A 443 -3.21 48.86 21.32
CA ILE A 443 -4.44 49.06 22.08
C ILE A 443 -4.05 49.49 23.50
N ALA A 444 -4.52 50.67 23.91
CA ALA A 444 -4.22 51.26 25.21
C ALA A 444 -2.69 51.27 25.55
N GLY A 445 -1.86 51.58 24.54
CA GLY A 445 -0.40 51.66 24.69
C GLY A 445 0.35 50.33 24.64
N SER A 446 -0.36 49.20 24.63
CA SER A 446 0.25 47.86 24.51
C SER A 446 0.10 47.32 23.09
N TRP A 447 1.11 46.58 22.62
CA TRP A 447 1.08 45.92 21.32
C TRP A 447 0.50 44.51 21.43
N TYR A 448 -0.42 44.20 20.52
CA TYR A 448 -1.05 42.90 20.33
C TYR A 448 -0.91 42.49 18.87
N TYR A 449 -0.98 41.18 18.61
CA TYR A 449 -1.08 40.65 17.26
C TYR A 449 -2.36 39.84 17.12
N PHE A 450 -3.11 40.10 16.07
CA PHE A 450 -4.31 39.35 15.72
C PHE A 450 -4.04 38.55 14.43
N ASN A 451 -4.31 37.25 14.45
CA ASN A 451 -4.17 36.38 13.29
C ASN A 451 -5.10 36.83 12.15
N SER A 452 -4.94 36.24 10.97
CA SER A 452 -5.76 36.59 9.80
C SER A 452 -7.26 36.33 9.98
N ASP A 453 -7.64 35.48 10.93
CA ASP A 453 -9.03 35.23 11.33
C ASP A 453 -9.51 36.17 12.45
N GLY A 454 -8.66 37.07 12.92
CA GLY A 454 -8.95 38.04 13.98
C GLY A 454 -8.66 37.56 15.39
N ARG A 455 -8.21 36.31 15.60
CA ARG A 455 -7.88 35.83 16.94
C ARG A 455 -6.56 36.38 17.44
N MET A 456 -6.55 36.88 18.66
CA MET A 456 -5.36 37.38 19.33
C MET A 456 -4.33 36.26 19.51
N ALA A 457 -3.12 36.46 19.01
CA ALA A 457 -2.01 35.56 19.21
C ALA A 457 -1.43 35.68 20.63
N THR A 458 -0.91 34.57 21.14
CA THR A 458 -0.19 34.47 22.41
C THR A 458 1.03 33.57 22.23
N GLY A 459 2.03 33.71 23.11
CA GLY A 459 3.27 32.96 23.04
C GLY A 459 4.21 33.44 21.93
N TRP A 460 4.97 32.51 21.33
CA TRP A 460 5.88 32.84 20.24
C TRP A 460 5.12 33.12 18.94
N LEU A 461 5.38 34.28 18.35
CA LEU A 461 4.89 34.67 17.03
C LEU A 461 6.06 34.81 16.07
N ASN A 462 5.96 34.15 14.91
CA ASN A 462 6.83 34.42 13.77
C ASN A 462 6.06 35.26 12.76
N ASP A 463 6.49 36.50 12.58
CA ASP A 463 5.94 37.42 11.60
C ASP A 463 7.06 37.88 10.65
N GLY A 464 6.95 37.50 9.38
CA GLY A 464 7.93 37.85 8.36
C GLY A 464 9.36 37.32 8.61
N GLY A 465 9.52 36.25 9.39
CA GLY A 465 10.83 35.70 9.78
C GLY A 465 11.40 36.27 11.09
N ASN A 466 10.75 37.29 11.65
CA ASN A 466 11.10 37.85 12.96
C ASN A 466 10.27 37.17 14.04
N TRP A 467 10.91 36.85 15.17
CA TRP A 467 10.23 36.23 16.31
C TRP A 467 9.92 37.26 17.39
N TYR A 468 8.74 37.16 17.96
CA TYR A 468 8.24 38.00 19.04
C TYR A 468 7.63 37.11 20.12
N TRP A 469 7.55 37.64 21.34
CA TRP A 469 6.84 36.97 22.43
C TRP A 469 5.64 37.80 22.87
N LEU A 470 4.46 37.21 22.75
CA LEU A 470 3.20 37.74 23.24
C LEU A 470 2.92 37.03 24.56
N ASP A 471 2.67 37.80 25.62
CA ASP A 471 2.39 37.26 26.95
C ASP A 471 1.25 36.23 26.90
N SER A 472 1.46 35.06 27.49
CA SER A 472 0.54 33.92 27.31
C SER A 472 -0.85 34.15 27.90
N ALA A 473 -0.97 35.03 28.89
CA ALA A 473 -2.26 35.33 29.53
C ALA A 473 -2.90 36.59 28.93
N SER A 474 -2.11 37.65 28.76
CA SER A 474 -2.65 38.96 28.36
C SER A 474 -2.60 39.21 26.85
N GLY A 475 -1.70 38.55 26.11
CA GLY A 475 -1.42 38.83 24.70
C GLY A 475 -0.50 40.02 24.44
N ILE A 476 -0.04 40.70 25.50
CA ILE A 476 0.82 41.88 25.38
C ILE A 476 2.21 41.46 24.89
N MET A 477 2.70 42.09 23.83
CA MET A 477 4.07 41.90 23.35
C MET A 477 5.09 42.31 24.41
N LYS A 478 6.04 41.41 24.73
CA LYS A 478 7.15 41.67 25.65
C LYS A 478 8.35 42.26 24.91
N THR A 479 9.16 43.01 25.64
CA THR A 479 10.50 43.46 25.25
C THR A 479 11.48 43.20 26.39
N GLY A 480 12.78 43.15 26.10
CA GLY A 480 13.85 42.86 27.05
C GLY A 480 14.10 41.36 27.27
N TRP A 481 14.65 41.01 28.42
CA TRP A 481 14.96 39.64 28.78
C TRP A 481 13.70 38.79 29.00
N LEU A 482 13.67 37.62 28.37
CA LEU A 482 12.62 36.62 28.52
C LEU A 482 13.24 35.30 28.96
N SER A 483 12.81 34.79 30.12
CA SER A 483 13.12 33.43 30.56
C SER A 483 11.97 32.48 30.20
N ARG A 484 12.31 31.36 29.57
CA ARG A 484 11.41 30.23 29.29
C ARG A 484 12.07 28.96 29.84
N GLY A 485 11.78 28.64 31.10
CA GLY A 485 12.50 27.61 31.83
C GLY A 485 13.96 28.03 32.04
N ASP A 486 14.91 27.15 31.74
CA ASP A 486 16.35 27.43 31.89
C ASP A 486 16.96 28.20 30.71
N THR A 487 16.16 28.51 29.68
CA THR A 487 16.64 29.23 28.50
C THR A 487 16.27 30.71 28.55
N TRP A 488 17.24 31.56 28.27
CA TRP A 488 17.06 33.01 28.14
C TRP A 488 17.05 33.43 26.67
N TYR A 489 16.19 34.40 26.38
CA TYR A 489 16.04 35.08 25.10
C TYR A 489 16.08 36.59 25.34
N TYR A 490 16.39 37.36 24.31
CA TYR A 490 16.32 38.81 24.37
C TYR A 490 15.46 39.37 23.25
N LEU A 491 14.40 40.10 23.61
CA LEU A 491 13.45 40.74 22.72
C LEU A 491 13.84 42.21 22.58
N ASP A 492 14.52 42.56 21.50
CA ASP A 492 15.18 43.86 21.35
C ASP A 492 14.17 44.99 21.16
N ALA A 493 13.98 45.81 22.20
CA ALA A 493 13.07 46.94 22.18
C ALA A 493 13.42 47.96 21.09
N ALA A 494 14.71 48.16 20.79
CA ALA A 494 15.17 49.08 19.75
C ALA A 494 14.82 48.57 18.34
N ARG A 495 14.59 47.26 18.21
CA ARG A 495 14.09 46.60 16.99
C ARG A 495 12.60 46.27 17.08
N GLY A 496 11.84 46.95 17.92
CA GLY A 496 10.39 46.74 18.00
C GLY A 496 9.98 45.42 18.67
N GLY A 497 10.84 44.83 19.50
CA GLY A 497 10.59 43.58 20.22
C GLY A 497 11.06 42.31 19.50
N VAL A 498 11.78 42.46 18.38
CA VAL A 498 12.34 41.32 17.63
C VAL A 498 13.34 40.56 18.50
N MET A 499 13.19 39.24 18.57
CA MET A 499 14.09 38.34 19.25
C MET A 499 15.47 38.34 18.57
N LEU A 500 16.52 38.60 19.34
CA LEU A 500 17.89 38.44 18.87
C LEU A 500 18.21 36.97 18.63
N SER A 501 18.89 36.69 17.53
CA SER A 501 19.35 35.35 17.18
C SER A 501 20.64 35.44 16.36
N ASN A 502 21.33 34.30 16.28
CA ASN A 502 22.45 34.08 15.38
C ASN A 502 23.57 35.14 15.45
N GLY A 503 24.13 35.35 16.65
CA GLY A 503 25.20 36.35 16.77
C GLY A 503 25.53 36.77 18.19
N TRP A 504 26.61 37.55 18.30
CA TRP A 504 27.00 38.27 19.50
C TRP A 504 26.35 39.66 19.49
N TYR A 505 25.82 40.08 20.62
CA TYR A 505 25.18 41.37 20.79
C TYR A 505 25.55 42.00 22.12
N TRP A 506 25.94 43.27 22.08
CA TRP A 506 26.20 44.09 23.25
C TRP A 506 24.88 44.52 23.92
N ILE A 507 24.65 44.05 25.15
CA ILE A 507 23.42 44.35 25.90
C ILE A 507 23.80 44.86 27.30
N GLY A 508 23.58 46.15 27.54
CA GLY A 508 23.98 46.80 28.79
C GLY A 508 25.49 46.94 28.90
N SER A 509 26.15 45.95 29.52
CA SER A 509 27.60 45.91 29.79
C SER A 509 28.28 44.59 29.41
N THR A 510 27.56 43.71 28.73
CA THR A 510 28.02 42.35 28.43
C THR A 510 27.66 42.00 26.99
N ASP A 511 28.57 41.32 26.29
CA ASP A 511 28.25 40.70 25.00
C ASP A 511 27.59 39.35 25.24
N TYR A 512 26.43 39.12 24.63
CA TYR A 512 25.71 37.85 24.72
C TYR A 512 25.65 37.19 23.34
N LYS A 513 25.88 35.88 23.32
CA LYS A 513 25.75 35.05 22.13
C LYS A 513 24.37 34.40 22.13
N PHE A 514 23.64 34.59 21.04
CA PHE A 514 22.38 33.88 20.78
C PHE A 514 22.57 32.90 19.61
N SER A 515 22.03 31.69 19.78
CA SER A 515 22.01 30.65 18.75
C SER A 515 21.02 31.00 17.62
N SER A 516 20.94 30.14 16.62
CA SER A 516 19.93 30.27 15.54
C SER A 516 18.48 30.20 16.02
N SER A 517 18.21 29.57 17.17
CA SER A 517 16.87 29.55 17.79
C SER A 517 16.58 30.76 18.68
N GLY A 518 17.56 31.66 18.84
CA GLY A 518 17.48 32.81 19.76
C GLY A 518 17.77 32.47 21.22
N ALA A 519 18.12 31.21 21.54
CA ALA A 519 18.55 30.85 22.88
C ALA A 519 19.91 31.50 23.18
N MET A 520 20.05 32.10 24.37
CA MET A 520 21.33 32.59 24.86
C MET A 520 22.25 31.40 25.18
N VAL A 521 23.41 31.36 24.53
CA VAL A 521 24.38 30.25 24.60
C VAL A 521 25.79 30.73 24.98
N GLY A 522 25.98 32.02 25.22
CA GLY A 522 27.27 32.56 25.60
C GLY A 522 27.19 33.95 26.18
N ALA A 523 28.22 34.30 26.93
CA ALA A 523 28.42 35.63 27.49
C ALA A 523 29.93 35.96 27.44
N TRP A 524 30.26 37.23 27.27
CA TRP A 524 31.62 37.73 27.21
C TRP A 524 31.72 39.14 27.79
N VAL A 525 32.80 39.39 28.52
CA VAL A 525 33.16 40.70 29.09
C VAL A 525 34.60 41.05 28.75
N ASP A 526 34.88 42.34 28.57
CA ASP A 526 36.23 42.78 28.20
C ASP A 526 37.14 42.94 29.42
N VAL A 527 37.77 41.83 29.83
CA VAL A 527 38.79 41.84 30.88
C VAL A 527 40.17 42.16 30.30
N PRO A 528 40.95 43.07 30.91
CA PRO A 528 42.35 43.31 30.57
C PRO A 528 43.21 42.03 30.63
N CYS A 529 44.31 42.02 29.87
CA CYS A 529 45.23 40.88 29.82
C CYS A 529 46.69 41.33 29.90
N TYR A 530 47.20 41.50 31.12
CA TYR A 530 48.61 41.83 31.34
C TYR A 530 49.51 40.60 31.30
N SER A 531 50.66 40.71 30.62
CA SER A 531 51.70 39.67 30.67
C SER A 531 52.47 39.71 31.98
N GLN A 532 52.66 38.55 32.61
CA GLN A 532 53.43 38.44 33.85
C GLN A 532 54.94 38.67 33.65
N TYR A 533 55.45 38.51 32.43
CA TYR A 533 56.87 38.65 32.14
C TYR A 533 57.30 40.10 31.86
N PRO A 534 58.58 40.45 32.13
CA PRO A 534 59.58 39.65 32.86
C PRO A 534 59.51 39.76 34.40
N GLU A 535 58.71 40.68 34.94
CA GLU A 535 58.79 41.11 36.36
C GLU A 535 58.24 40.08 37.36
N LEU A 536 57.32 39.22 36.92
CA LEU A 536 56.62 38.23 37.74
C LEU A 536 56.62 36.84 37.05
N PRO A 537 57.78 36.20 36.87
CA PRO A 537 57.89 34.92 36.15
C PRO A 537 57.04 33.78 36.73
N THR A 538 56.67 33.84 38.02
CA THR A 538 55.81 32.87 38.72
C THR A 538 54.56 33.53 39.33
N GLY A 539 54.15 34.71 38.85
CA GLY A 539 53.10 35.51 39.49
C GLY A 539 51.71 35.42 38.88
N CYS A 540 51.35 34.33 38.20
CA CYS A 540 50.09 34.22 37.45
C CYS A 540 48.86 34.58 38.29
N GLU A 541 48.80 34.14 39.55
CA GLU A 541 47.69 34.42 40.47
C GLU A 541 47.57 35.91 40.79
N SER A 542 48.70 36.59 41.05
CA SER A 542 48.68 38.03 41.33
C SER A 542 48.34 38.89 40.11
N VAL A 543 48.70 38.44 38.91
CA VAL A 543 48.41 39.13 37.65
C VAL A 543 46.97 38.88 37.22
N ALA A 544 46.44 37.68 37.41
CA ALA A 544 45.03 37.37 37.20
C ALA A 544 44.13 38.20 38.13
N LEU A 545 44.45 38.30 39.42
CA LEU A 545 43.75 39.21 40.34
C LEU A 545 43.85 40.68 39.89
N THR A 546 45.01 41.10 39.36
CA THR A 546 45.18 42.46 38.82
C THR A 546 44.29 42.69 37.61
N ASN A 547 44.19 41.74 36.68
CA ASN A 547 43.27 41.81 35.53
C ASN A 547 41.81 41.93 36.02
N LEU A 548 41.44 41.15 37.03
CA LEU A 548 40.10 41.13 37.61
C LEU A 548 39.74 42.46 38.29
N LEU A 549 40.65 43.04 39.08
CA LEU A 549 40.46 44.35 39.69
C LEU A 549 40.40 45.46 38.63
N ASN A 550 41.23 45.38 37.59
CA ASN A 550 41.24 46.38 36.53
C ASN A 550 40.00 46.35 35.64
N TYR A 551 39.32 45.21 35.50
CA TYR A 551 37.98 45.16 34.91
C TYR A 551 36.98 46.08 35.65
N TYR A 552 37.11 46.21 36.98
CA TYR A 552 36.31 47.13 37.79
C TYR A 552 36.86 48.56 37.85
N GLY A 553 37.88 48.89 37.04
CA GLY A 553 38.37 50.26 36.87
C GLY A 553 39.43 50.72 37.88
N PHE A 554 40.04 49.82 38.66
CA PHE A 554 41.03 50.22 39.67
C PHE A 554 42.40 50.68 39.12
N GLY A 555 42.71 50.46 37.85
CA GLY A 555 43.88 51.03 37.17
C GLY A 555 45.25 50.62 37.71
N LEU A 556 45.38 49.42 38.28
CA LEU A 556 46.58 48.90 38.91
C LEU A 556 47.67 48.47 37.92
N GLY A 557 48.92 48.76 38.26
CA GLY A 557 50.07 48.13 37.60
C GLY A 557 50.21 46.66 38.02
N LYS A 558 50.65 45.80 37.09
CA LYS A 558 50.73 44.33 37.27
C LYS A 558 51.52 43.84 38.48
N THR A 559 52.44 44.63 39.03
CA THR A 559 53.25 44.23 40.20
C THR A 559 52.64 44.63 41.54
N ILE A 560 51.63 45.51 41.56
CA ILE A 560 51.10 46.12 42.79
C ILE A 560 50.54 45.06 43.75
N ILE A 561 49.74 44.12 43.24
CA ILE A 561 49.18 43.04 44.05
C ILE A 561 50.30 42.17 44.63
N ALA A 562 51.24 41.72 43.81
CA ALA A 562 52.34 40.84 44.22
C ALA A 562 53.28 41.48 45.25
N ASP A 563 53.54 42.78 45.14
CA ASP A 563 54.51 43.48 45.97
C ASP A 563 53.93 43.85 47.33
N TYR A 564 52.69 44.37 47.37
CA TYR A 564 52.14 45.07 48.53
C TYR A 564 50.96 44.37 49.20
N TYR A 565 50.17 43.56 48.48
CA TYR A 565 48.88 43.08 48.98
C TYR A 565 48.80 41.55 49.12
N LEU A 566 49.59 40.82 48.33
CA LEU A 566 49.70 39.37 48.39
C LEU A 566 50.50 38.93 49.62
N PRO A 567 49.89 38.20 50.58
CA PRO A 567 50.64 37.67 51.71
C PRO A 567 51.73 36.70 51.22
N LYS A 568 52.93 36.78 51.78
CA LYS A 568 54.08 35.93 51.41
C LYS A 568 54.35 34.93 52.53
N GLY A 569 54.31 33.65 52.18
CA GLY A 569 54.50 32.52 53.09
C GLY A 569 55.83 31.83 52.87
N SER A 570 56.20 30.98 53.84
CA SER A 570 57.28 30.02 53.73
C SER A 570 56.86 28.70 54.39
N ASN A 571 57.64 27.63 54.19
CA ASN A 571 57.40 26.30 54.75
C ASN A 571 56.10 25.62 54.26
N GLY A 572 55.69 25.86 53.01
CA GLY A 572 54.54 25.17 52.43
C GLY A 572 53.18 25.78 52.78
N ASN A 573 53.14 27.06 53.17
CA ASN A 573 51.89 27.80 53.33
C ASN A 573 51.49 28.47 52.01
N PHE A 574 50.82 27.71 51.15
CA PHE A 574 50.27 28.17 49.86
C PHE A 574 48.78 28.50 49.92
N VAL A 575 48.12 28.30 51.08
CA VAL A 575 46.67 28.48 51.22
C VAL A 575 46.27 29.88 51.64
N THR A 576 46.94 30.46 52.63
CA THR A 576 46.64 31.83 53.09
C THR A 576 47.70 32.83 52.65
N ALA A 577 48.74 32.38 51.94
CA ALA A 577 49.84 33.17 51.43
C ALA A 577 50.43 32.51 50.17
N PHE A 578 51.26 33.26 49.44
CA PHE A 578 52.08 32.77 48.34
C PHE A 578 53.33 32.08 48.87
N ASP A 579 53.48 30.78 48.62
CA ASP A 579 54.63 30.00 49.08
C ASP A 579 55.80 30.13 48.10
N GLY A 580 56.61 31.16 48.30
CA GLY A 580 57.72 31.51 47.42
C GLY A 580 57.81 33.00 47.13
N ASN A 581 58.34 33.35 45.96
CA ASN A 581 58.44 34.73 45.52
C ASN A 581 58.05 34.87 44.03
N PRO A 582 56.95 35.57 43.71
CA PRO A 582 56.47 35.76 42.33
C PRO A 582 57.50 36.34 41.36
N ARG A 583 58.53 37.04 41.89
CA ARG A 583 59.62 37.67 41.12
C ARG A 583 60.75 36.69 40.75
N ARG A 584 60.69 35.43 41.18
CA ARG A 584 61.72 34.41 40.92
C ARG A 584 61.20 33.33 39.99
N SER A 585 62.06 32.83 39.12
CA SER A 585 61.77 31.73 38.19
C SER A 585 61.95 30.33 38.80
N SER A 586 62.49 30.23 40.02
CA SER A 586 62.70 28.96 40.72
C SER A 586 62.87 29.13 42.24
N GLY A 587 62.65 28.05 43.02
CA GLY A 587 63.05 27.94 44.42
C GLY A 587 61.97 27.60 45.48
N GLY A 588 61.07 26.64 45.24
CA GLY A 588 60.02 26.22 46.19
C GLY A 588 58.74 25.74 45.47
N LEU A 589 57.59 25.67 46.16
CA LEU A 589 56.28 25.33 45.56
C LEU A 589 55.79 26.41 44.57
N MET A 590 56.19 27.69 44.76
CA MET A 590 56.01 28.83 43.85
C MET A 590 54.58 29.03 43.34
N GLY A 591 53.63 29.20 44.26
CA GLY A 591 52.24 29.48 43.91
C GLY A 591 51.35 29.68 45.14
N CYS A 592 50.09 29.99 44.89
CA CYS A 592 49.03 29.96 45.90
C CYS A 592 47.69 29.51 45.31
N VAL A 593 46.72 29.33 46.20
CA VAL A 593 45.35 28.93 45.88
C VAL A 593 44.34 30.04 46.19
N ALA A 594 43.07 29.84 45.78
CA ALA A 594 41.99 30.83 45.89
C ALA A 594 41.87 31.59 47.22
N PRO A 595 42.03 30.98 48.41
CA PRO A 595 41.95 31.74 49.66
C PRO A 595 43.03 32.81 49.82
N ALA A 596 44.27 32.56 49.39
CA ALA A 596 45.37 33.53 49.47
C ALA A 596 45.10 34.74 48.57
N ILE A 597 44.56 34.50 47.38
CA ILE A 597 44.16 35.55 46.44
C ILE A 597 42.94 36.31 46.92
N THR A 598 41.98 35.64 47.56
CA THR A 598 40.85 36.29 48.21
C THR A 598 41.31 37.24 49.32
N ILE A 599 42.30 36.83 50.13
CA ILE A 599 42.93 37.70 51.14
C ILE A 599 43.64 38.88 50.47
N ALA A 600 44.42 38.64 49.42
CA ALA A 600 45.15 39.68 48.71
C ALA A 600 44.21 40.73 48.09
N GLY A 601 43.13 40.28 47.43
CA GLY A 601 42.11 41.13 46.85
C GLY A 601 41.43 41.99 47.92
N ASN A 602 41.03 41.40 49.04
CA ASN A 602 40.40 42.15 50.14
C ASN A 602 41.38 43.09 50.86
N ASN A 603 42.67 42.78 50.93
CA ASN A 603 43.69 43.70 51.42
C ASN A 603 43.77 44.95 50.53
N PHE A 604 43.80 44.76 49.20
CA PHE A 604 43.78 45.86 48.26
C PHE A 604 42.46 46.66 48.33
N LEU A 605 41.31 46.00 48.23
CA LEU A 605 40.00 46.65 48.19
C LEU A 605 39.72 47.50 49.42
N ARG A 606 40.11 47.02 50.62
CA ARG A 606 40.05 47.82 51.85
C ARG A 606 41.00 49.02 51.80
N ALA A 607 42.23 48.83 51.32
CA ALA A 607 43.19 49.93 51.19
C ALA A 607 42.74 50.98 50.15
N ALA A 608 42.00 50.56 49.12
CA ALA A 608 41.42 51.42 48.10
C ALA A 608 40.09 52.09 48.53
N GLY A 609 39.54 51.75 49.70
CA GLY A 609 38.25 52.29 50.17
C GLY A 609 37.05 51.83 49.33
N SER A 610 37.14 50.68 48.68
CA SER A 610 36.08 50.12 47.84
C SER A 610 35.08 49.30 48.66
N ASP A 611 33.79 49.42 48.35
CA ASP A 611 32.73 48.58 48.93
C ASP A 611 32.71 47.15 48.36
N LYS A 612 33.41 46.91 47.24
CA LYS A 612 33.56 45.58 46.63
C LYS A 612 34.38 44.64 47.49
N GLN A 613 34.12 43.34 47.35
CA GLN A 613 34.83 42.29 48.06
C GLN A 613 35.34 41.21 47.12
N ALA A 614 36.56 40.73 47.38
CA ALA A 614 37.04 39.50 46.78
C ALA A 614 36.42 38.31 47.53
N LYS A 615 35.92 37.32 46.79
CA LYS A 615 35.25 36.16 47.36
C LYS A 615 35.75 34.88 46.72
N ASP A 616 36.11 33.95 47.59
CA ASP A 616 36.38 32.57 47.23
C ASP A 616 35.05 31.87 46.89
N VAL A 617 34.88 31.51 45.62
CA VAL A 617 33.72 30.77 45.11
C VAL A 617 34.13 29.38 44.62
N SER A 618 35.24 28.86 45.16
CA SER A 618 35.73 27.52 44.86
C SER A 618 34.66 26.46 45.12
N PHE A 619 34.75 25.32 44.42
CA PHE A 619 33.79 24.21 44.49
C PHE A 619 32.38 24.52 43.98
N SER A 620 32.18 25.66 43.32
CA SER A 620 30.95 25.98 42.59
C SER A 620 30.68 24.99 41.45
N SER A 621 29.43 24.89 41.01
CA SER A 621 29.10 24.19 39.77
C SER A 621 29.53 24.99 38.54
N ILE A 622 29.76 24.31 37.40
CA ILE A 622 30.05 24.98 36.12
C ILE A 622 28.95 25.98 35.77
N SER A 623 27.68 25.61 35.98
CA SER A 623 26.54 26.50 35.72
C SER A 623 26.57 27.76 36.58
N SER A 624 26.98 27.65 37.86
CA SER A 624 27.17 28.81 38.73
C SER A 624 28.26 29.75 38.19
N ILE A 625 29.39 29.21 37.75
CA ILE A 625 30.49 29.98 37.15
C ILE A 625 30.05 30.67 35.86
N LYS A 626 29.33 29.96 34.98
CA LYS A 626 28.79 30.56 33.75
C LYS A 626 27.76 31.65 34.05
N ASN A 627 26.88 31.44 35.02
CA ASN A 627 25.89 32.44 35.42
C ASN A 627 26.54 33.72 35.94
N ARG A 628 27.70 33.64 36.61
CA ARG A 628 28.49 34.82 37.01
C ARG A 628 28.88 35.64 35.77
N LEU A 629 29.39 35.01 34.71
CA LEU A 629 29.72 35.67 33.45
C LEU A 629 28.50 36.25 32.75
N THR A 630 27.38 35.52 32.75
CA THR A 630 26.09 36.00 32.23
C THR A 630 25.65 37.27 32.95
N CYS A 631 25.98 37.43 34.23
CA CYS A 631 25.73 38.64 35.01
C CYS A 631 26.85 39.69 34.86
N GLY A 632 27.78 39.54 33.92
CA GLY A 632 28.88 40.47 33.69
C GLY A 632 30.01 40.38 34.73
N GLN A 633 30.14 39.26 35.45
CA GLN A 633 31.16 39.05 36.47
C GLN A 633 32.23 38.04 35.99
N PRO A 634 33.43 38.49 35.61
CA PRO A 634 34.55 37.62 35.29
C PRO A 634 35.07 36.88 36.52
N VAL A 635 35.76 35.76 36.30
CA VAL A 635 36.17 34.84 37.36
C VAL A 635 37.64 34.47 37.21
N GLU A 636 38.43 34.68 38.25
CA GLU A 636 39.79 34.13 38.33
C GLU A 636 39.72 32.65 38.69
N MET A 637 40.43 31.80 37.96
CA MET A 637 40.32 30.34 38.06
C MET A 637 41.69 29.67 37.92
N TRP A 638 41.87 28.56 38.63
CA TRP A 638 43.06 27.72 38.50
C TRP A 638 42.83 26.65 37.43
N ASN A 639 43.80 26.53 36.54
CA ASN A 639 43.85 25.55 35.47
C ASN A 639 45.30 25.17 35.21
N THR A 640 45.58 24.50 34.09
CA THR A 640 46.96 24.21 33.69
C THR A 640 47.51 25.25 32.72
N GLU A 641 48.82 25.49 32.78
CA GLU A 641 49.53 26.30 31.79
C GLU A 641 49.44 25.69 30.37
N TRP A 642 49.36 24.36 30.27
CA TRP A 642 49.33 23.62 29.00
C TRP A 642 47.93 23.54 28.35
N GLY A 643 46.87 23.89 29.08
CA GLY A 643 45.50 23.74 28.60
C GLY A 643 45.03 22.29 28.45
N SER A 644 45.70 21.36 29.14
CA SER A 644 45.41 19.93 29.19
C SER A 644 45.21 19.46 30.64
N TRP A 645 44.99 18.16 30.84
CA TRP A 645 44.87 17.57 32.17
C TRP A 645 46.08 17.89 33.07
N PRO A 646 45.85 18.05 34.39
CA PRO A 646 46.90 18.42 35.33
C PRO A 646 47.87 17.26 35.57
N GLY A 647 49.13 17.60 35.88
CA GLY A 647 50.06 16.65 36.48
C GLY A 647 49.65 16.29 37.91
N GLY A 648 50.42 15.41 38.57
CA GLY A 648 50.10 14.96 39.92
C GLY A 648 49.97 16.12 40.93
N ARG A 649 49.03 15.97 41.88
CA ARG A 649 48.89 16.89 43.03
C ARG A 649 50.13 16.78 43.92
N TYR A 650 50.92 17.84 43.99
CA TYR A 650 52.19 17.84 44.73
C TYR A 650 52.09 18.54 46.09
N ALA A 651 51.01 19.28 46.34
CA ALA A 651 50.71 19.83 47.66
C ALA A 651 49.20 19.84 47.94
N ALA A 652 48.81 19.61 49.20
CA ALA A 652 47.42 19.62 49.64
C ALA A 652 47.31 20.11 51.09
N ARG A 653 46.31 20.95 51.37
CA ARG A 653 46.05 21.52 52.70
C ARG A 653 44.55 21.71 52.90
N TRP A 654 44.07 21.38 54.10
CA TRP A 654 42.68 21.59 54.49
C TRP A 654 42.48 23.02 55.00
N TYR A 655 41.45 23.71 54.51
CA TYR A 655 41.10 25.06 54.92
C TYR A 655 39.59 25.31 54.72
N ASN A 656 38.94 25.88 55.73
CA ASN A 656 37.51 26.21 55.73
C ASN A 656 36.60 25.08 55.19
N GLY A 657 36.88 23.84 55.58
CA GLY A 657 36.04 22.68 55.22
C GLY A 657 36.33 22.07 53.84
N HIS A 658 37.38 22.52 53.15
CA HIS A 658 37.76 22.00 51.84
C HIS A 658 39.26 21.70 51.73
N SER A 659 39.64 20.84 50.78
CA SER A 659 41.04 20.51 50.49
C SER A 659 41.54 21.30 49.28
N TYR A 660 42.45 22.25 49.51
CA TYR A 660 43.08 23.03 48.45
C TYR A 660 44.43 22.43 48.06
N GLY A 661 44.72 22.40 46.76
CA GLY A 661 45.92 21.76 46.23
C GLY A 661 46.64 22.55 45.16
N LEU A 662 47.94 22.29 45.07
CA LEU A 662 48.76 22.66 43.93
C LEU A 662 49.06 21.41 43.09
N TRP A 663 48.93 21.56 41.79
CA TRP A 663 48.96 20.48 40.80
C TRP A 663 50.01 20.73 39.73
N GLY A 664 50.57 19.67 39.14
CA GLY A 664 51.55 19.83 38.05
C GLY A 664 50.98 20.69 36.92
N GLY A 665 51.68 21.78 36.58
CA GLY A 665 51.23 22.77 35.59
C GLY A 665 50.31 23.87 36.15
N ASN A 666 50.22 24.03 37.48
CA ASN A 666 49.37 25.02 38.14
C ASN A 666 49.48 26.43 37.54
N HIS A 667 48.35 26.98 37.12
CA HIS A 667 48.27 28.30 36.49
C HIS A 667 46.95 28.99 36.82
N ALA A 668 46.98 30.30 37.05
CA ALA A 668 45.78 31.11 37.25
C ALA A 668 45.49 31.99 36.03
N VAL A 669 44.22 31.99 35.63
CA VAL A 669 43.69 32.74 34.48
C VAL A 669 42.39 33.42 34.85
N VAL A 670 41.99 34.47 34.12
CA VAL A 670 40.65 35.05 34.26
C VAL A 670 39.75 34.55 33.15
N LEU A 671 38.73 33.78 33.51
CA LEU A 671 37.63 33.44 32.62
C LEU A 671 36.79 34.69 32.36
N LYS A 672 36.75 35.11 31.09
CA LYS A 672 36.08 36.34 30.63
C LYS A 672 34.92 36.08 29.68
N GLY A 673 34.67 34.82 29.30
CA GLY A 673 33.48 34.46 28.55
C GLY A 673 33.40 32.98 28.19
N TYR A 674 32.27 32.59 27.61
CA TYR A 674 32.04 31.24 27.09
C TYR A 674 31.13 31.28 25.85
N ASP A 675 31.26 30.27 25.00
CA ASP A 675 30.38 30.00 23.86
C ASP A 675 30.06 28.51 23.85
N ASP A 676 28.85 28.15 24.27
CA ASP A 676 28.40 26.75 24.36
C ASP A 676 28.07 26.15 23.00
N GLU A 677 27.78 26.98 21.99
CA GLU A 677 27.55 26.52 20.62
C GLU A 677 28.87 26.04 19.99
N GLN A 678 29.97 26.74 20.28
CA GLN A 678 31.31 26.35 19.83
C GLN A 678 32.04 25.41 20.81
N GLY A 679 31.55 25.26 22.04
CA GLY A 679 32.19 24.46 23.07
C GLY A 679 33.52 25.05 23.56
N ILE A 680 33.60 26.38 23.69
CA ILE A 680 34.83 27.09 24.05
C ILE A 680 34.65 28.08 25.22
N VAL A 681 35.76 28.43 25.84
CA VAL A 681 35.87 29.52 26.83
C VAL A 681 36.90 30.55 26.39
N TYR A 682 36.69 31.80 26.79
CA TYR A 682 37.59 32.92 26.54
C TYR A 682 38.31 33.29 27.83
N LEU A 683 39.64 33.38 27.77
CA LEU A 683 40.50 33.59 28.93
C LEU A 683 41.42 34.79 28.71
N SER A 684 41.62 35.55 29.78
CA SER A 684 42.77 36.43 29.95
C SER A 684 43.86 35.64 30.68
N ASP A 685 44.91 35.28 29.94
CA ASP A 685 46.01 34.43 30.40
C ASP A 685 47.30 35.25 30.47
N SER A 686 47.88 35.35 31.67
CA SER A 686 49.07 36.19 31.91
C SER A 686 50.35 35.68 31.25
N ILE A 687 50.36 34.43 30.78
CA ILE A 687 51.47 33.82 30.04
C ILE A 687 51.23 33.94 28.54
N ASN A 688 50.02 33.58 28.09
CA ASN A 688 49.71 33.38 26.67
C ASN A 688 48.91 34.52 26.02
N GLY A 689 48.45 35.52 26.78
CA GLY A 689 47.60 36.60 26.28
C GLY A 689 46.10 36.25 26.30
N ASN A 690 45.30 36.92 25.47
CA ASN A 690 43.90 36.53 25.30
C ASN A 690 43.82 35.23 24.50
N VAL A 691 43.30 34.16 25.10
CA VAL A 691 43.25 32.82 24.49
C VAL A 691 41.87 32.20 24.58
N THR A 692 41.60 31.29 23.65
CA THR A 692 40.39 30.45 23.65
C THR A 692 40.79 29.01 23.95
N ARG A 693 40.02 28.32 24.81
CA ARG A 693 40.24 26.90 25.12
C ARG A 693 38.96 26.10 24.95
N ASN A 694 39.08 24.79 24.70
CA ASN A 694 37.94 23.88 24.70
C ASN A 694 37.29 23.87 26.09
N ALA A 695 35.99 24.15 26.17
CA ALA A 695 35.27 24.32 27.42
C ALA A 695 35.24 23.03 28.25
N GLN A 696 35.05 21.87 27.61
CA GLN A 696 35.00 20.59 28.30
C GLN A 696 36.33 20.26 28.97
N VAL A 697 37.45 20.43 28.24
CA VAL A 697 38.80 20.22 28.79
C VAL A 697 39.09 21.24 29.89
N PHE A 698 38.75 22.51 29.67
CA PHE A 698 38.99 23.57 30.64
C PHE A 698 38.24 23.33 31.95
N PHE A 699 36.92 23.15 31.91
CA PHE A 699 36.11 22.93 33.11
C PHE A 699 36.41 21.58 33.76
N GLY A 700 36.70 20.53 32.98
CA GLY A 700 37.13 19.24 33.53
C GLY A 700 38.45 19.34 34.30
N THR A 701 39.43 20.06 33.74
CA THR A 701 40.72 20.34 34.39
C THR A 701 40.53 21.15 35.67
N TRP A 702 39.71 22.21 35.60
CA TRP A 702 39.37 23.03 36.76
C TRP A 702 38.72 22.21 37.88
N GLN A 703 37.77 21.32 37.56
CA GLN A 703 37.14 20.44 38.55
C GLN A 703 38.12 19.46 39.21
N GLN A 704 39.11 18.95 38.46
CA GLN A 704 40.17 18.11 39.03
C GLN A 704 41.10 18.91 39.95
N MET A 705 41.34 20.18 39.62
CA MET A 705 42.21 21.09 40.38
C MET A 705 41.48 21.78 41.55
N ASP A 706 40.61 21.02 42.22
CA ASP A 706 39.83 21.45 43.39
C ASP A 706 38.85 22.62 43.09
N SER A 707 38.42 22.80 41.84
CA SER A 707 37.43 23.81 41.40
C SER A 707 37.69 25.21 41.91
N GLN A 708 38.96 25.63 41.98
CA GLN A 708 39.34 26.89 42.61
C GLN A 708 38.91 28.10 41.79
N ALA A 709 38.25 29.06 42.43
CA ALA A 709 37.75 30.26 41.75
C ALA A 709 37.61 31.46 42.71
N VAL A 710 37.94 32.65 42.21
CA VAL A 710 37.80 33.92 42.93
C VAL A 710 37.04 34.92 42.05
N VAL A 711 36.11 35.66 42.65
CA VAL A 711 35.39 36.77 42.01
C VAL A 711 35.53 38.04 42.85
N ILE A 712 35.27 39.19 42.23
CA ILE A 712 35.02 40.45 42.94
C ILE A 712 33.52 40.77 42.80
N GLU A 713 32.81 40.93 43.91
CA GLU A 713 31.39 41.37 43.95
C GLU A 713 31.22 42.73 44.62
#